data_AF-A0A812L1W6-F1
#
_entry.id   AF-A0A812L1W6-F1
#
_cell.length_a   1.000
_cell.length_b   1.000
_cell.length_c   1.000
_cell.angle_alpha   90.00
_cell.angle_beta   90.00
_cell.angle_gamma   90.00
#
_symmetry.space_group_name_H-M   'P 1'
#
loop_
_entity.id
_entity.type
_entity.pdbx_description
1 polymer ?
#
loop_
_entity_poly.entity_id
_entity_poly.type
_entity_poly.pdbx_seq_one_letter_code
_entity_poly.pdbx_strand_id
1 'polypeptide(L)'
;DACEADNFVTEPLDMLRASQLPLAAEKVSRAMASEGTTKSNLPNFVPEYRVILKAFIPRSSCTWRIKDFIEHPLITPQVTIPEGSRLLEISPRTEGENSTIPAEADTICTFGVPWSPGEFLKEAAGRGHPADAISTVPEPLKRSIWELAADDPSAVAERRASFFRKWMSVASELYEEEKALKDSMDEGVRSVVKDKKILLFKEMVNAYELNDAEAHKLLEEGVDLTGEIPMSNDLPKRYTPATIHESELEALAPVIKDAALSRALGAAEGLSKEVWEKTITEVSRGWLKGPMEPDDADAPSVVSNRFGVKQRDKVRCVDDMSASLINATTFAEERISLHSVDVMASAVVEWCDARDAAQRPRDLTAKSFDLKWAFKQMAVSASSRDRAGLVIKDPSGCPKVFTSLALPFGATQSVYAFNRMSRALWTLGVVALSLMWTVFFDDFCLFSEPALEQSSDLAARSLFDILGWVYDTSGEKNTVFGRTLHALGVSVNLRHLTKGSLLISNTEARISELVSELSNILDRGRISRSEARHMAGRMSFAGGQIFGRLPKSCLKVFYSVLERNSTAIDGSISAALRMYIDIAQFAPARTILLGQRFFSYFPSSAELAEVGIDLESKCIFLLELAAVCLAFKAWGEALRGMRVVCYCDNEGAKACLMTGASANRVANDLLKHQAAYELKTGTVPWIARVPSKSNIADEPSRVRIEALPDFPDAVRSTVSVDLIKDGESSLRFQ
;
A
#
# COMPACT_ATOMS: atom_id res chain seq x y z
N ASP A 1 -33.98 -8.09 28.89
CA ASP A 1 -35.22 -8.22 29.69
C ASP A 1 -36.19 -7.04 29.59
N ALA A 2 -36.10 -6.18 28.56
CA ALA A 2 -37.16 -5.22 28.20
C ALA A 2 -37.60 -5.37 26.72
N CYS A 3 -37.36 -6.53 26.11
CA CYS A 3 -37.63 -6.81 24.69
C CYS A 3 -38.70 -7.90 24.46
N GLU A 4 -39.42 -8.37 25.48
CA GLU A 4 -40.37 -9.49 25.32
C GLU A 4 -41.86 -9.11 25.43
N ALA A 5 -42.23 -7.83 25.52
CA ALA A 5 -43.61 -7.47 25.86
C ALA A 5 -44.56 -7.18 24.67
N ASP A 6 -44.08 -6.89 23.45
CA ASP A 6 -44.99 -6.48 22.36
C ASP A 6 -44.74 -7.27 21.07
N ASN A 7 -45.69 -8.17 20.79
CA ASN A 7 -45.73 -9.12 19.69
C ASN A 7 -45.86 -8.43 18.31
N PHE A 8 -44.76 -7.94 17.72
CA PHE A 8 -44.69 -7.57 16.31
C PHE A 8 -43.50 -8.24 15.61
N VAL A 9 -43.83 -9.33 14.90
CA VAL A 9 -42.97 -9.95 13.90
C VAL A 9 -43.17 -9.21 12.57
N THR A 10 -42.13 -8.53 12.10
CA THR A 10 -41.85 -8.34 10.67
C THR A 10 -40.35 -8.55 10.45
N GLU A 11 -40.01 -9.30 9.41
CA GLU A 11 -38.69 -9.92 9.20
C GLU A 11 -37.51 -8.92 9.08
N PRO A 12 -36.35 -9.19 9.72
CA PRO A 12 -35.16 -8.32 9.67
C PRO A 12 -34.24 -8.48 8.45
N LEU A 13 -34.66 -9.08 7.32
CA LEU A 13 -33.72 -9.48 6.28
C LEU A 13 -33.62 -8.58 5.04
N ASP A 14 -34.61 -7.72 4.75
CA ASP A 14 -34.58 -6.86 3.55
C ASP A 14 -34.28 -5.37 3.80
N MET A 15 -34.21 -4.91 5.05
CA MET A 15 -33.84 -3.52 5.38
C MET A 15 -32.36 -3.33 5.77
N LEU A 16 -31.58 -4.40 5.83
CA LEU A 16 -30.14 -4.36 6.17
C LEU A 16 -29.21 -4.24 4.95
N ARG A 17 -29.73 -4.25 3.72
CA ARG A 17 -28.91 -4.27 2.50
C ARG A 17 -28.55 -2.91 1.90
N ALA A 18 -28.95 -1.79 2.50
CA ALA A 18 -28.65 -0.44 1.96
C ALA A 18 -27.72 0.42 2.83
N SER A 19 -27.34 0.01 4.04
CA SER A 19 -26.44 0.79 4.93
C SER A 19 -25.21 0.02 5.44
N GLN A 20 -25.04 -1.25 5.08
CA GLN A 20 -23.89 -2.09 5.47
C GLN A 20 -22.99 -2.50 4.30
N LEU A 21 -22.84 -1.66 3.27
CA LEU A 21 -21.68 -1.80 2.41
C LEU A 21 -20.52 -1.05 3.07
N PRO A 22 -19.40 -1.73 3.38
CA PRO A 22 -18.16 -1.05 3.72
C PRO A 22 -17.93 0.06 2.70
N LEU A 23 -17.32 1.17 3.12
CA LEU A 23 -16.51 1.93 2.16
C LEU A 23 -15.55 0.89 1.56
N ALA A 24 -15.88 0.37 0.37
CA ALA A 24 -15.05 -0.62 -0.30
C ALA A 24 -13.63 -0.09 -0.25
N ALA A 25 -12.68 -0.89 0.20
CA ALA A 25 -11.27 -0.48 0.30
C ALA A 25 -10.78 0.21 -0.99
N GLU A 26 -11.41 -0.09 -2.14
CA GLU A 26 -11.30 0.62 -3.42
C GLU A 26 -11.67 2.12 -3.43
N LYS A 27 -12.70 2.59 -2.70
CA LYS A 27 -13.08 4.01 -2.65
C LYS A 27 -12.12 4.82 -1.78
N VAL A 28 -11.62 4.23 -0.70
CA VAL A 28 -10.54 4.80 0.13
C VAL A 28 -9.22 4.78 -0.65
N SER A 29 -8.95 3.71 -1.40
CA SER A 29 -7.84 3.59 -2.36
C SER A 29 -7.91 4.65 -3.47
N ARG A 30 -9.09 4.91 -4.06
CA ARG A 30 -9.30 6.02 -5.01
C ARG A 30 -9.05 7.38 -4.35
N ALA A 31 -9.49 7.60 -3.11
CA ALA A 31 -9.25 8.86 -2.39
C ALA A 31 -7.77 9.07 -1.99
N MET A 32 -7.01 7.99 -1.79
CA MET A 32 -5.57 8.02 -1.54
C MET A 32 -4.74 8.11 -2.84
N ALA A 33 -5.27 7.58 -3.96
CA ALA A 33 -4.57 7.50 -5.24
C ALA A 33 -4.95 8.61 -6.25
N SER A 34 -6.06 9.33 -6.07
CA SER A 34 -6.47 10.39 -7.00
C SER A 34 -5.84 11.73 -6.66
N GLU A 35 -4.89 12.14 -7.50
CA GLU A 35 -4.74 13.54 -7.88
C GLU A 35 -6.04 13.95 -8.59
N GLY A 36 -6.95 14.66 -7.90
CA GLY A 36 -7.95 15.48 -8.60
C GLY A 36 -9.44 15.10 -8.52
N THR A 37 -9.90 14.13 -7.72
CA THR A 37 -11.34 14.13 -7.37
C THR A 37 -11.59 15.14 -6.27
N THR A 38 -12.44 16.14 -6.52
CA THR A 38 -12.94 17.07 -5.51
C THR A 38 -13.44 16.26 -4.30
N LYS A 39 -12.74 16.40 -3.17
CA LYS A 39 -12.95 15.67 -1.90
C LYS A 39 -14.38 15.83 -1.31
N SER A 40 -15.28 16.55 -1.98
CA SER A 40 -16.63 16.89 -1.51
C SER A 40 -17.69 15.80 -1.71
N ASN A 41 -17.42 14.75 -2.51
CA ASN A 41 -18.41 13.70 -2.84
C ASN A 41 -18.11 12.31 -2.26
N LEU A 42 -17.12 12.19 -1.36
CA LEU A 42 -16.88 10.93 -0.65
C LEU A 42 -17.90 10.80 0.50
N PRO A 43 -18.58 9.65 0.67
CA PRO A 43 -19.45 9.43 1.81
C PRO A 43 -18.65 9.53 3.12
N ASN A 44 -19.30 10.02 4.19
CA ASN A 44 -18.65 10.20 5.48
C ASN A 44 -18.04 8.89 6.01
N PHE A 45 -16.87 8.99 6.66
CA PHE A 45 -16.12 7.83 7.16
C PHE A 45 -16.94 6.97 8.14
N VAL A 46 -17.69 7.64 9.03
CA VAL A 46 -18.85 7.09 9.74
C VAL A 46 -20.09 7.69 9.07
N PRO A 47 -21.14 6.90 8.74
CA PRO A 47 -22.38 7.43 8.18
C PRO A 47 -22.94 8.60 9.01
N GLU A 48 -23.60 9.57 8.39
CA GLU A 48 -24.16 10.73 9.11
C GLU A 48 -25.28 10.34 10.11
N TYR A 49 -26.02 9.28 9.79
CA TYR A 49 -27.13 8.76 10.59
C TYR A 49 -26.88 7.28 10.91
N ARG A 50 -27.27 6.86 12.11
CA ARG A 50 -27.16 5.49 12.60
C ARG A 50 -27.98 4.52 11.76
N VAL A 51 -29.20 4.95 11.41
CA VAL A 51 -30.12 4.20 10.55
C VAL A 51 -30.97 5.18 9.75
N ILE A 52 -31.33 4.76 8.54
CA ILE A 52 -32.29 5.47 7.69
C ILE A 52 -33.58 4.66 7.68
N LEU A 53 -34.68 5.29 8.09
CA LEU A 53 -36.00 4.69 8.18
C LEU A 53 -36.93 5.35 7.17
N LYS A 54 -37.82 4.57 6.54
CA LYS A 54 -38.82 5.08 5.60
C LYS A 54 -40.21 4.87 6.18
N ALA A 55 -40.95 5.95 6.34
CA ALA A 55 -42.34 5.92 6.77
C ALA A 55 -43.26 6.26 5.59
N PHE A 56 -44.30 5.47 5.41
CA PHE A 56 -45.34 5.71 4.41
C PHE A 56 -46.49 6.44 5.11
N ILE A 57 -46.72 7.70 4.74
CA ILE A 57 -47.73 8.54 5.38
C ILE A 57 -48.54 9.33 4.34
N PRO A 58 -49.80 9.70 4.65
CA PRO A 58 -50.56 10.61 3.80
C PRO A 58 -49.88 11.98 3.69
N ARG A 59 -49.87 12.58 2.50
CA ARG A 59 -49.28 13.91 2.28
C ARG A 59 -49.86 14.97 3.22
N SER A 60 -51.14 14.87 3.53
CA SER A 60 -51.85 15.76 4.47
C SER A 60 -51.33 15.68 5.91
N SER A 61 -50.75 14.54 6.31
CA SER A 61 -50.16 14.33 7.64
C SER A 61 -48.69 14.73 7.70
N CYS A 62 -48.06 15.07 6.58
CA CYS A 62 -46.67 15.49 6.50
C CYS A 62 -46.54 17.00 6.78
N THR A 63 -46.45 17.38 8.05
CA THR A 63 -46.36 18.78 8.50
C THR A 63 -44.92 19.32 8.57
N TRP A 64 -43.93 18.44 8.49
CA TRP A 64 -42.50 18.77 8.58
C TRP A 64 -41.92 19.24 7.25
N ARG A 65 -40.87 20.06 7.33
CA ARG A 65 -40.03 20.44 6.18
C ARG A 65 -38.79 19.56 6.12
N ILE A 66 -38.24 19.42 4.92
CA ILE A 66 -36.97 18.72 4.73
C ILE A 66 -35.89 19.39 5.58
N LYS A 67 -35.11 18.58 6.29
CA LYS A 67 -34.09 18.90 7.32
C LYS A 67 -34.64 19.17 8.72
N ASP A 68 -35.95 19.20 8.93
CA ASP A 68 -36.52 19.33 10.27
C ASP A 68 -36.23 18.08 11.10
N PHE A 69 -36.11 18.27 12.41
CA PHE A 69 -36.06 17.19 13.37
C PHE A 69 -37.45 16.99 13.97
N ILE A 70 -37.90 15.74 14.07
CA ILE A 70 -39.19 15.46 14.70
C ILE A 70 -39.05 15.57 16.22
N GLU A 71 -40.01 16.22 16.87
CA GLU A 71 -39.99 16.47 18.32
C GLU A 71 -40.55 15.30 19.14
N HIS A 72 -41.39 14.47 18.52
CA HIS A 72 -42.01 13.31 19.15
C HIS A 72 -41.87 12.08 18.24
N PRO A 73 -41.89 10.85 18.79
CA PRO A 73 -41.83 9.64 17.98
C PRO A 73 -43.01 9.56 17.01
N LEU A 74 -42.71 9.28 15.74
CA LEU A 74 -43.74 9.04 14.72
C LEU A 74 -43.97 7.54 14.62
N ILE A 75 -45.15 7.10 15.03
CA ILE A 75 -45.56 5.69 14.98
C ILE A 75 -46.39 5.50 13.71
N THR A 76 -45.93 4.64 12.81
CA THR A 76 -46.74 4.14 11.68
C THR A 76 -46.94 2.64 11.82
N PRO A 77 -47.92 2.05 11.11
CA PRO A 77 -48.11 0.59 11.11
C PRO A 77 -46.88 -0.21 10.64
N GLN A 78 -45.95 0.43 9.91
CA GLN A 78 -44.77 -0.24 9.35
C GLN A 78 -43.50 0.02 10.15
N VAL A 79 -43.37 1.19 10.77
CA VAL A 79 -42.13 1.62 11.43
C VAL A 79 -42.42 2.65 12.52
N THR A 80 -41.64 2.61 13.60
CA THR A 80 -41.58 3.69 14.58
C THR A 80 -40.34 4.53 14.34
N ILE A 81 -40.51 5.80 13.99
CA ILE A 81 -39.42 6.77 13.85
C ILE A 81 -39.20 7.42 15.22
N PRO A 82 -38.01 7.29 15.84
CA PRO A 82 -37.75 7.83 17.16
C PRO A 82 -37.69 9.36 17.15
N GLU A 83 -37.97 9.97 18.31
CA GLU A 83 -37.81 11.41 18.50
C GLU A 83 -36.39 11.88 18.16
N GLY A 84 -36.27 13.11 17.68
CA GLY A 84 -34.99 13.69 17.26
C GLY A 84 -34.46 13.16 15.92
N SER A 85 -35.21 12.33 15.19
CA SER A 85 -34.90 11.92 13.82
C SER A 85 -35.04 13.07 12.83
N ARG A 86 -34.18 13.14 11.81
CA ARG A 86 -34.19 14.22 10.81
C ARG A 86 -34.90 13.79 9.54
N LEU A 87 -35.84 14.59 9.03
CA LEU A 87 -36.45 14.35 7.73
C LEU A 87 -35.45 14.67 6.61
N LEU A 88 -35.11 13.68 5.79
CA LEU A 88 -34.11 13.79 4.73
C LEU A 88 -34.74 14.00 3.35
N GLU A 89 -35.85 13.30 3.09
CA GLU A 89 -36.49 13.28 1.78
C GLU A 89 -38.00 13.04 1.92
N ILE A 90 -38.75 13.65 1.00
CA ILE A 90 -40.17 13.40 0.79
C ILE A 90 -40.34 13.08 -0.69
N SER A 91 -40.84 11.89 -1.02
CA SER A 91 -41.07 11.45 -2.39
C SER A 91 -42.47 10.85 -2.58
N PRO A 92 -43.08 10.98 -3.77
CA PRO A 92 -44.35 10.34 -4.06
C PRO A 92 -44.18 8.82 -4.16
N ARG A 93 -45.18 8.07 -3.71
CA ARG A 93 -45.19 6.61 -3.86
C ARG A 93 -45.43 6.22 -5.33
N THR A 94 -44.55 5.40 -5.90
CA THR A 94 -44.73 4.80 -7.24
C THR A 94 -45.59 3.53 -7.17
N GLU A 95 -46.50 3.34 -8.13
CA GLU A 95 -47.34 2.15 -8.22
C GLU A 95 -46.47 0.89 -8.46
N GLY A 96 -46.49 -0.05 -7.51
CA GLY A 96 -45.74 -1.32 -7.59
C GLY A 96 -45.17 -1.84 -6.28
N GLU A 97 -45.14 -1.03 -5.21
CA GLU A 97 -44.56 -1.43 -3.91
C GLU A 97 -45.63 -1.88 -2.89
N ASN A 98 -45.54 -3.15 -2.46
CA ASN A 98 -46.18 -3.87 -1.34
C ASN A 98 -47.68 -3.62 -1.03
N SER A 99 -48.46 -4.71 -1.04
CA SER A 99 -49.90 -4.77 -0.76
C SER A 99 -50.31 -4.55 0.71
N THR A 100 -49.35 -4.36 1.62
CA THR A 100 -49.55 -4.17 3.07
C THR A 100 -49.58 -2.70 3.52
N ILE A 101 -49.46 -1.75 2.60
CA ILE A 101 -49.41 -0.31 2.91
C ILE A 101 -50.78 0.34 2.60
N PRO A 102 -51.39 1.10 3.55
CA PRO A 102 -52.69 1.76 3.35
C PRO A 102 -52.75 2.62 2.08
N ALA A 103 -53.91 2.66 1.43
CA ALA A 103 -54.12 3.41 0.18
C ALA A 103 -53.97 4.93 0.38
N GLU A 104 -54.32 5.45 1.57
CA GLU A 104 -54.12 6.85 1.93
C GLU A 104 -52.66 7.28 2.12
N ALA A 105 -51.70 6.35 2.21
CA ALA A 105 -50.28 6.65 2.35
C ALA A 105 -49.60 6.83 0.97
N ASP A 106 -49.83 7.99 0.36
CA ASP A 106 -49.35 8.38 -0.97
C ASP A 106 -47.91 8.93 -1.00
N THR A 107 -47.31 9.15 0.17
CA THR A 107 -46.01 9.79 0.32
C THR A 107 -45.03 8.91 1.12
N ILE A 108 -43.79 8.85 0.65
CA ILE A 108 -42.66 8.21 1.34
C ILE A 108 -41.84 9.32 2.01
N CYS A 109 -41.73 9.26 3.33
CA CYS A 109 -40.87 10.15 4.11
C CYS A 109 -39.66 9.37 4.63
N THR A 110 -38.46 9.79 4.23
CA THR A 110 -37.20 9.18 4.64
C THR A 110 -36.59 9.96 5.81
N PHE A 111 -36.40 9.30 6.95
CA PHE A 111 -35.86 9.87 8.17
C PHE A 111 -34.47 9.29 8.50
N GLY A 112 -33.53 10.14 8.84
CA GLY A 112 -32.24 9.76 9.40
C GLY A 112 -32.25 9.83 10.92
N VAL A 113 -32.04 8.70 11.59
CA VAL A 113 -31.90 8.64 13.05
C VAL A 113 -30.47 9.02 13.42
N PRO A 114 -30.23 10.10 14.19
CA PRO A 114 -28.88 10.50 14.56
C PRO A 114 -28.21 9.47 15.46
N TRP A 115 -26.88 9.44 15.45
CA TRP A 115 -26.12 8.72 16.45
C TRP A 115 -26.16 9.47 17.77
N SER A 116 -26.28 8.76 18.90
CA SER A 116 -25.84 9.35 20.16
C SER A 116 -24.32 9.56 20.17
N PRO A 117 -23.78 10.51 20.96
CA PRO A 117 -22.33 10.72 21.03
C PRO A 117 -21.53 9.46 21.40
N GLY A 118 -22.06 8.64 22.31
CA GLY A 118 -21.43 7.38 22.72
C GLY A 118 -21.45 6.31 21.62
N GLU A 119 -22.56 6.13 20.91
CA GLU A 119 -22.65 5.19 19.79
C GLU A 119 -21.74 5.61 18.64
N PHE A 120 -21.70 6.91 18.31
CA PHE A 120 -20.82 7.42 17.26
C PHE A 120 -19.35 7.16 17.60
N LEU A 121 -18.94 7.44 18.84
CA LEU A 121 -17.56 7.20 19.27
C LEU A 121 -17.20 5.71 19.21
N LYS A 122 -18.10 4.82 19.64
CA LYS A 122 -17.90 3.37 19.58
C LYS A 122 -17.75 2.87 18.14
N GLU A 123 -18.60 3.35 17.24
CA GLU A 123 -18.53 3.02 15.81
C GLU A 123 -17.26 3.59 15.16
N ALA A 124 -16.91 4.85 15.48
CA ALA A 124 -15.69 5.50 15.02
C ALA A 124 -14.43 4.75 15.46
N ALA A 125 -14.35 4.37 16.73
CA ALA A 125 -13.24 3.61 17.28
C ALA A 125 -13.16 2.20 16.68
N GLY A 126 -14.30 1.51 16.52
CA GLY A 126 -14.37 0.18 15.93
C GLY A 126 -13.92 0.12 14.46
N ARG A 127 -14.03 1.23 13.71
CA ARG A 127 -13.58 1.32 12.32
C ARG A 127 -12.07 1.48 12.14
N GLY A 128 -11.34 1.86 13.21
CA GLY A 128 -9.89 2.09 13.14
C GLY A 128 -9.48 3.23 12.20
N HIS A 129 -8.19 3.34 11.90
CA HIS A 129 -7.71 4.38 10.99
C HIS A 129 -7.82 3.90 9.52
N PRO A 130 -8.26 4.73 8.55
CA PRO A 130 -8.44 4.30 7.16
C PRO A 130 -7.20 3.75 6.46
N ALA A 131 -6.01 4.19 6.88
CA ALA A 131 -4.75 3.62 6.39
C ALA A 131 -4.52 2.16 6.83
N ASP A 132 -5.19 1.70 7.89
CA ASP A 132 -5.12 0.31 8.37
C ASP A 132 -5.80 -0.64 7.38
N ALA A 133 -6.89 -0.20 6.72
CA ALA A 133 -7.59 -0.96 5.68
C ALA A 133 -6.76 -1.15 4.39
N ILE A 134 -5.71 -0.37 4.20
CA ILE A 134 -4.78 -0.45 3.05
C ILE A 134 -3.55 -1.31 3.40
N SER A 135 -3.36 -1.63 4.68
CA SER A 135 -2.19 -2.27 5.27
C SER A 135 -2.53 -3.63 5.87
N THR A 136 -3.43 -4.38 5.25
CA THR A 136 -3.87 -5.67 5.78
C THR A 136 -2.82 -6.75 5.49
N VAL A 137 -2.44 -7.48 6.54
CA VAL A 137 -1.59 -8.67 6.40
C VAL A 137 -2.38 -9.71 5.59
N PRO A 138 -1.79 -10.33 4.55
CA PRO A 138 -2.45 -11.41 3.83
C PRO A 138 -2.92 -12.51 4.77
N GLU A 139 -4.14 -13.03 4.56
CA GLU A 139 -4.77 -13.99 5.46
C GLU A 139 -3.92 -15.24 5.76
N PRO A 140 -3.23 -15.88 4.78
CA PRO A 140 -2.34 -17.01 5.07
C PRO A 140 -1.22 -16.64 6.05
N LEU A 141 -0.65 -15.44 5.91
CA LEU A 141 0.42 -14.96 6.78
C LEU A 141 -0.10 -14.61 8.16
N LYS A 142 -1.27 -13.96 8.24
CA LYS A 142 -1.93 -13.67 9.52
C LYS A 142 -2.17 -14.97 10.30
N ARG A 143 -2.82 -15.96 9.69
CA ARG A 143 -3.05 -17.26 10.33
C ARG A 143 -1.75 -17.90 10.83
N SER A 144 -0.73 -17.95 9.96
CA SER A 144 0.57 -18.52 10.30
C SER A 144 1.27 -17.78 11.45
N ILE A 145 1.17 -16.45 11.51
CA ILE A 145 1.70 -15.64 12.61
C ILE A 145 1.05 -16.03 13.93
N TRP A 146 -0.28 -16.15 13.96
CA TRP A 146 -1.03 -16.47 15.18
C TRP A 146 -0.74 -17.89 15.68
N GLU A 147 -0.63 -18.87 14.77
CA GLU A 147 -0.20 -20.24 15.10
C GLU A 147 1.25 -20.25 15.63
N LEU A 148 2.17 -19.61 14.91
CA LEU A 148 3.59 -19.54 15.28
C LEU A 148 3.81 -18.82 16.63
N ALA A 149 3.02 -17.80 16.93
CA ALA A 149 3.12 -17.06 18.18
C ALA A 149 2.68 -17.89 19.41
N ALA A 150 1.81 -18.88 19.22
CA ALA A 150 1.34 -19.77 20.29
C ALA A 150 2.26 -21.00 20.46
N ASP A 151 2.80 -21.51 19.37
CA ASP A 151 3.49 -22.80 19.32
C ASP A 151 4.81 -22.90 20.10
N ASP A 152 5.19 -24.14 20.43
CA ASP A 152 6.53 -24.44 20.93
C ASP A 152 7.56 -24.43 19.79
N PRO A 153 8.70 -23.72 19.93
CA PRO A 153 9.75 -23.67 18.92
C PRO A 153 10.24 -25.06 18.46
N SER A 154 10.32 -26.03 19.36
CA SER A 154 10.79 -27.38 19.03
C SER A 154 9.80 -28.11 18.13
N ALA A 155 8.49 -27.96 18.41
CA ALA A 155 7.43 -28.52 17.58
C ALA A 155 7.42 -27.91 16.17
N VAL A 156 7.63 -26.59 16.06
CA VAL A 156 7.76 -25.90 14.76
C VAL A 156 8.97 -26.45 13.98
N ALA A 157 10.11 -26.59 14.64
CA ALA A 157 11.33 -27.13 14.01
C ALA A 157 11.14 -28.59 13.55
N GLU A 158 10.46 -29.42 14.34
CA GLU A 158 10.14 -30.81 13.99
C GLU A 158 9.20 -30.90 12.78
N ARG A 159 8.16 -30.04 12.70
CA ARG A 159 7.28 -29.98 11.53
C ARG A 159 8.05 -29.59 10.28
N ARG A 160 8.94 -28.60 10.34
CA ARG A 160 9.82 -28.19 9.22
C ARG A 160 10.74 -29.34 8.80
N ALA A 161 11.36 -30.05 9.75
CA ALA A 161 12.20 -31.21 9.43
C ALA A 161 11.38 -32.34 8.78
N SER A 162 10.16 -32.58 9.26
CA SER A 162 9.23 -33.58 8.70
C SER A 162 8.78 -33.22 7.28
N PHE A 163 8.52 -31.94 7.02
CA PHE A 163 8.27 -31.40 5.68
C PHE A 163 9.42 -31.80 4.73
N PHE A 164 10.67 -31.46 5.06
CA PHE A 164 11.79 -31.75 4.17
C PHE A 164 12.05 -33.25 4.01
N ARG A 165 11.88 -34.06 5.07
CA ARG A 165 11.96 -35.53 4.94
C ARG A 165 10.97 -36.07 3.91
N LYS A 166 9.70 -35.63 3.98
CA LYS A 166 8.68 -36.03 3.02
C LYS A 166 9.07 -35.59 1.60
N TRP A 167 9.34 -34.30 1.42
CA TRP A 167 9.52 -33.76 0.07
C TRP A 167 10.85 -34.11 -0.58
N MET A 168 11.90 -34.44 0.18
CA MET A 168 13.11 -35.06 -0.38
C MET A 168 12.86 -36.49 -0.88
N SER A 169 11.99 -37.26 -0.22
CA SER A 169 11.56 -38.59 -0.71
C SER A 169 10.80 -38.43 -2.03
N VAL A 170 9.78 -37.57 -2.04
CA VAL A 170 8.97 -37.29 -3.25
C VAL A 170 9.85 -36.77 -4.39
N ALA A 171 10.81 -35.88 -4.12
CA ALA A 171 11.75 -35.40 -5.13
C ALA A 171 12.61 -36.52 -5.75
N SER A 172 12.94 -37.54 -4.95
CA SER A 172 13.70 -38.71 -5.41
C SER A 172 12.82 -39.65 -6.24
N GLU A 173 11.56 -39.84 -5.82
CA GLU A 173 10.56 -40.64 -6.54
C GLU A 173 10.23 -40.02 -7.91
N LEU A 174 10.10 -38.70 -7.99
CA LEU A 174 9.82 -37.95 -9.22
C LEU A 174 11.04 -37.77 -10.14
N TYR A 175 12.23 -38.28 -9.78
CA TYR A 175 13.46 -37.96 -10.52
C TYR A 175 13.41 -38.36 -12.01
N GLU A 176 12.95 -39.58 -12.31
CA GLU A 176 12.87 -40.06 -13.70
C GLU A 176 11.75 -39.36 -14.48
N GLU A 177 10.63 -39.04 -13.83
CA GLU A 177 9.53 -38.29 -14.45
C GLU A 177 9.92 -36.84 -14.73
N GLU A 178 10.63 -36.19 -13.82
CA GLU A 178 11.17 -34.84 -14.01
C GLU A 178 12.16 -34.85 -15.16
N LYS A 179 13.04 -35.85 -15.23
CA LYS A 179 13.97 -36.00 -16.34
C LYS A 179 13.23 -36.19 -17.68
N ALA A 180 12.23 -37.06 -17.73
CA ALA A 180 11.42 -37.27 -18.92
C ALA A 180 10.67 -36.00 -19.35
N LEU A 181 10.13 -35.24 -18.39
CA LEU A 181 9.53 -33.92 -18.64
C LEU A 181 10.58 -33.00 -19.28
N LYS A 182 11.75 -32.83 -18.66
CA LYS A 182 12.83 -31.98 -19.19
C LYS A 182 13.27 -32.44 -20.57
N ASP A 183 13.39 -33.73 -20.84
CA ASP A 183 13.81 -34.25 -22.14
C ASP A 183 12.78 -33.95 -23.24
N SER A 184 11.49 -33.87 -22.89
CA SER A 184 10.40 -33.50 -23.80
C SER A 184 10.22 -31.99 -24.02
N MET A 185 10.77 -31.17 -23.11
CA MET A 185 10.65 -29.71 -23.19
C MET A 185 11.45 -29.14 -24.36
N ASP A 186 10.98 -28.01 -24.86
CA ASP A 186 11.74 -27.20 -25.80
C ASP A 186 13.13 -26.84 -25.22
N GLU A 187 14.16 -26.91 -26.07
CA GLU A 187 15.57 -26.74 -25.68
C GLU A 187 15.85 -25.38 -25.02
N GLY A 188 15.29 -24.30 -25.56
CA GLY A 188 15.48 -22.94 -25.03
C GLY A 188 14.85 -22.79 -23.65
N VAL A 189 13.64 -23.34 -23.45
CA VAL A 189 12.97 -23.34 -22.14
C VAL A 189 13.78 -24.17 -21.15
N ARG A 190 14.08 -25.42 -21.50
CA ARG A 190 14.84 -26.37 -20.71
C ARG A 190 16.18 -25.81 -20.24
N SER A 191 16.91 -25.10 -21.11
CA SER A 191 18.23 -24.55 -20.80
C SER A 191 18.20 -23.56 -19.63
N VAL A 192 17.14 -22.75 -19.51
CA VAL A 192 16.97 -21.74 -18.47
C VAL A 192 16.47 -22.34 -17.16
N VAL A 193 15.55 -23.32 -17.23
CA VAL A 193 14.91 -23.93 -16.06
C VAL A 193 15.50 -25.29 -15.68
N LYS A 194 16.70 -25.62 -16.17
CA LYS A 194 17.34 -26.93 -16.00
C LYS A 194 17.44 -27.39 -14.53
N ASP A 195 17.65 -26.46 -13.61
CA ASP A 195 17.83 -26.74 -12.19
C ASP A 195 16.49 -26.77 -11.42
N LYS A 196 15.39 -26.29 -12.03
CA LYS A 196 14.07 -26.19 -11.40
C LYS A 196 13.40 -27.57 -11.31
N LYS A 197 12.85 -27.91 -10.14
CA LYS A 197 12.07 -29.14 -9.91
C LYS A 197 10.57 -28.87 -10.12
N ILE A 198 10.12 -28.95 -11.37
CA ILE A 198 8.78 -28.52 -11.81
C ILE A 198 7.69 -29.44 -11.27
N LEU A 199 7.88 -30.77 -11.36
CA LEU A 199 6.89 -31.74 -10.89
C LEU A 199 6.81 -31.73 -9.36
N LEU A 200 7.95 -31.61 -8.68
CA LEU A 200 7.96 -31.43 -7.22
C LEU A 200 7.20 -30.18 -6.80
N PHE A 201 7.43 -29.07 -7.50
CA PHE A 201 6.70 -27.82 -7.24
C PHE A 201 5.20 -27.98 -7.46
N LYS A 202 4.79 -28.64 -8.55
CA LYS A 202 3.39 -28.97 -8.84
C LYS A 202 2.75 -29.80 -7.73
N GLU A 203 3.43 -30.84 -7.26
CA GLU A 203 2.96 -31.68 -6.15
C GLU A 203 2.82 -30.88 -4.85
N MET A 204 3.77 -29.99 -4.54
CA MET A 204 3.67 -29.11 -3.36
C MET A 204 2.49 -28.14 -3.47
N VAL A 205 2.34 -27.47 -4.61
CA VAL A 205 1.25 -26.53 -4.88
C VAL A 205 -0.11 -27.20 -4.68
N ASN A 206 -0.28 -28.42 -5.19
CA ASN A 206 -1.51 -29.20 -5.04
C ASN A 206 -1.71 -29.67 -3.59
N ALA A 207 -0.67 -30.21 -2.96
CA ALA A 207 -0.76 -30.76 -1.60
C ALA A 207 -1.07 -29.72 -0.52
N TYR A 208 -0.73 -28.45 -0.76
CA TYR A 208 -1.02 -27.32 0.13
C TYR A 208 -2.18 -26.44 -0.37
N GLU A 209 -2.90 -26.88 -1.40
CA GLU A 209 -4.10 -26.22 -1.93
C GLU A 209 -3.87 -24.73 -2.23
N LEU A 210 -2.74 -24.41 -2.86
CA LEU A 210 -2.45 -23.04 -3.26
C LEU A 210 -3.50 -22.56 -4.28
N ASN A 211 -3.98 -21.33 -4.11
CA ASN A 211 -4.96 -20.70 -5.02
C ASN A 211 -4.54 -20.78 -6.49
N ASP A 212 -3.24 -20.67 -6.73
CA ASP A 212 -2.63 -20.72 -8.05
C ASP A 212 -2.03 -22.10 -8.35
N ALA A 213 -2.91 -23.07 -8.63
CA ALA A 213 -2.51 -24.44 -8.95
C ALA A 213 -1.63 -24.54 -10.20
N GLU A 214 -1.78 -23.57 -11.11
CA GLU A 214 -1.17 -23.59 -12.44
C GLU A 214 0.16 -22.81 -12.50
N ALA A 215 0.67 -22.32 -11.37
CA ALA A 215 1.95 -21.58 -11.32
C ALA A 215 3.12 -22.37 -11.94
N HIS A 216 3.12 -23.70 -11.79
CA HIS A 216 4.15 -24.60 -12.33
C HIS A 216 4.28 -24.52 -13.86
N LYS A 217 3.19 -24.24 -14.58
CA LYS A 217 3.18 -24.13 -16.05
C LYS A 217 4.09 -23.03 -16.58
N LEU A 218 4.28 -21.95 -15.81
CA LEU A 218 5.21 -20.87 -16.17
C LEU A 218 6.67 -21.34 -16.26
N LEU A 219 7.01 -22.43 -15.56
CA LEU A 219 8.33 -23.07 -15.64
C LEU A 219 8.37 -24.16 -16.72
N GLU A 220 7.25 -24.83 -16.95
CA GLU A 220 7.11 -25.95 -17.90
C GLU A 220 7.05 -25.46 -19.36
N GLU A 221 6.21 -24.47 -19.65
CA GLU A 221 5.93 -23.98 -21.00
C GLU A 221 6.76 -22.74 -21.36
N GLY A 222 7.28 -22.04 -20.33
CA GLY A 222 7.82 -20.70 -20.44
C GLY A 222 6.70 -19.65 -20.48
N VAL A 223 7.09 -18.38 -20.63
CA VAL A 223 6.14 -17.25 -20.59
C VAL A 223 6.06 -16.59 -21.96
N ASP A 224 4.83 -16.43 -22.46
CA ASP A 224 4.56 -15.59 -23.63
C ASP A 224 4.74 -14.10 -23.28
N LEU A 225 5.43 -13.35 -24.13
CA LEU A 225 5.67 -11.91 -23.92
C LEU A 225 4.50 -11.03 -24.38
N THR A 226 3.52 -11.59 -25.08
CA THR A 226 2.38 -10.91 -25.67
C THR A 226 1.06 -11.56 -25.22
N GLY A 227 -0.07 -10.89 -25.49
CA GLY A 227 -1.40 -11.46 -25.24
C GLY A 227 -1.87 -11.44 -23.78
N GLU A 228 -2.69 -12.43 -23.43
CA GLU A 228 -3.33 -12.54 -22.11
C GLU A 228 -2.31 -12.86 -21.01
N ILE A 229 -2.42 -12.14 -19.88
CA ILE A 229 -1.78 -12.59 -18.64
C ILE A 229 -2.75 -13.54 -17.92
N PRO A 230 -2.42 -14.84 -17.76
CA PRO A 230 -3.31 -15.77 -17.08
C PRO A 230 -3.52 -15.38 -15.61
N MET A 231 -4.77 -15.45 -15.16
CA MET A 231 -5.12 -15.14 -13.77
C MET A 231 -4.50 -16.13 -12.79
N SER A 232 -3.97 -15.61 -11.68
CA SER A 232 -3.51 -16.43 -10.56
C SER A 232 -4.62 -16.68 -9.52
N ASN A 233 -5.72 -15.93 -9.58
CA ASN A 233 -6.80 -15.87 -8.58
C ASN A 233 -6.35 -15.48 -7.16
N ASP A 234 -5.09 -15.09 -7.01
CA ASP A 234 -4.48 -14.74 -5.74
C ASP A 234 -4.27 -13.22 -5.64
N LEU A 235 -4.41 -12.50 -6.76
CA LEU A 235 -4.17 -11.06 -6.88
C LEU A 235 -5.48 -10.26 -6.92
N PRO A 236 -5.48 -8.98 -6.51
CA PRO A 236 -6.64 -8.11 -6.64
C PRO A 236 -7.09 -7.97 -8.10
N LYS A 237 -8.39 -8.13 -8.36
CA LYS A 237 -8.97 -7.96 -9.69
C LYS A 237 -8.84 -6.51 -10.18
N ARG A 238 -8.30 -6.35 -11.39
CA ARG A 238 -8.24 -5.08 -12.12
C ARG A 238 -8.00 -5.36 -13.59
N TYR A 239 -8.98 -5.01 -14.41
CA TYR A 239 -8.82 -5.09 -15.86
C TYR A 239 -7.91 -3.98 -16.39
N THR A 240 -6.90 -4.37 -17.16
CA THR A 240 -6.03 -3.51 -17.95
C THR A 240 -6.06 -4.01 -19.40
N PRO A 241 -6.67 -3.27 -20.34
CA PRO A 241 -6.82 -3.72 -21.71
C PRO A 241 -5.51 -3.63 -22.50
N ALA A 242 -5.36 -4.51 -23.49
CA ALA A 242 -4.38 -4.35 -24.55
C ALA A 242 -4.78 -3.18 -25.45
N THR A 243 -3.80 -2.43 -25.93
CA THR A 243 -4.02 -1.29 -26.84
C THR A 243 -3.89 -1.67 -28.31
N ILE A 244 -3.23 -2.79 -28.61
CA ILE A 244 -3.12 -3.37 -29.96
C ILE A 244 -3.30 -4.89 -29.90
N HIS A 245 -3.69 -5.50 -31.02
CA HIS A 245 -3.77 -6.96 -31.14
C HIS A 245 -2.44 -7.57 -31.60
N GLU A 246 -2.18 -8.85 -31.32
CA GLU A 246 -0.94 -9.52 -31.74
C GLU A 246 -0.75 -9.54 -33.27
N SER A 247 -1.83 -9.70 -34.03
CA SER A 247 -1.77 -9.61 -35.51
C SER A 247 -1.37 -8.22 -36.02
N GLU A 248 -1.68 -7.17 -35.25
CA GLU A 248 -1.26 -5.81 -35.59
C GLU A 248 0.23 -5.61 -35.29
N LEU A 249 0.73 -6.19 -34.19
CA LEU A 249 2.16 -6.24 -33.89
C LEU A 249 2.94 -6.95 -35.00
N GLU A 250 2.45 -8.09 -35.49
CA GLU A 250 3.06 -8.85 -36.59
C GLU A 250 3.10 -8.03 -37.89
N ALA A 251 2.02 -7.32 -38.22
CA ALA A 251 1.98 -6.44 -39.39
C ALA A 251 2.97 -5.27 -39.28
N LEU A 252 3.24 -4.79 -38.07
CA LEU A 252 4.18 -3.69 -37.80
C LEU A 252 5.62 -4.14 -37.60
N ALA A 253 5.89 -5.45 -37.47
CA ALA A 253 7.20 -5.99 -37.13
C ALA A 253 8.35 -5.47 -38.02
N PRO A 254 8.22 -5.39 -39.37
CA PRO A 254 9.28 -4.86 -40.22
C PRO A 254 9.62 -3.39 -39.90
N VAL A 255 8.59 -2.56 -39.68
CA VAL A 255 8.75 -1.14 -39.35
C VAL A 255 9.39 -0.97 -37.97
N ILE A 256 8.98 -1.78 -37.00
CA ILE A 256 9.56 -1.79 -35.65
C ILE A 256 11.04 -2.17 -35.71
N LYS A 257 11.39 -3.20 -36.47
CA LYS A 257 12.75 -3.69 -36.64
C LYS A 257 13.66 -2.62 -37.26
N ASP A 258 13.24 -1.98 -38.34
CA ASP A 258 13.97 -0.89 -38.98
C ASP A 258 14.19 0.30 -38.03
N ALA A 259 13.15 0.67 -37.27
CA ALA A 259 13.23 1.75 -36.29
C ALA A 259 14.20 1.40 -35.15
N ALA A 260 14.19 0.15 -34.67
CA ALA A 260 15.07 -0.30 -33.61
C ALA A 260 16.54 -0.36 -34.07
N LEU A 261 16.82 -0.84 -35.30
CA LEU A 261 18.15 -0.83 -35.90
C LEU A 261 18.68 0.60 -36.07
N SER A 262 17.85 1.50 -36.59
CA SER A 262 18.18 2.92 -36.74
C SER A 262 18.50 3.58 -35.39
N ARG A 263 17.72 3.27 -34.35
CA ARG A 263 17.96 3.77 -32.99
C ARG A 263 19.25 3.21 -32.39
N ALA A 264 19.57 1.94 -32.63
CA ALA A 264 20.80 1.32 -32.16
C ALA A 264 22.04 1.96 -32.81
N LEU A 265 21.98 2.28 -34.11
CA LEU A 265 23.05 2.98 -34.83
C LEU A 265 23.32 4.38 -34.25
N GLY A 266 22.25 5.13 -33.98
CA GLY A 266 22.30 6.50 -33.46
C GLY A 266 22.54 6.63 -31.95
N ALA A 267 22.62 5.51 -31.21
CA ALA A 267 22.83 5.54 -29.77
C ALA A 267 24.24 6.05 -29.40
N ALA A 268 24.32 6.94 -28.41
CA ALA A 268 25.57 7.50 -27.90
C ALA A 268 26.47 6.42 -27.27
N GLU A 269 27.79 6.56 -27.40
CA GLU A 269 28.76 5.52 -27.00
C GLU A 269 28.90 5.30 -25.49
N GLY A 270 28.40 6.21 -24.65
CA GLY A 270 28.83 6.34 -23.25
C GLY A 270 28.69 5.09 -22.36
N LEU A 271 27.71 4.22 -22.62
CA LEU A 271 27.52 2.96 -21.87
C LEU A 271 27.58 1.71 -22.76
N SER A 272 27.76 1.86 -24.07
CA SER A 272 27.54 0.79 -25.05
C SER A 272 28.47 -0.40 -24.86
N LYS A 273 29.74 -0.15 -24.50
CA LYS A 273 30.72 -1.21 -24.24
C LYS A 273 30.33 -2.11 -23.06
N GLU A 274 29.93 -1.53 -21.93
CA GLU A 274 29.55 -2.30 -20.74
C GLU A 274 28.25 -3.09 -20.97
N VAL A 275 27.30 -2.52 -21.73
CA VAL A 275 26.07 -3.21 -22.11
C VAL A 275 26.38 -4.39 -23.06
N TRP A 276 27.30 -4.21 -24.01
CA TRP A 276 27.76 -5.29 -24.88
C TRP A 276 28.40 -6.44 -24.10
N GLU A 277 29.37 -6.14 -23.22
CA GLU A 277 30.05 -7.14 -22.38
C GLU A 277 29.06 -7.93 -21.51
N LYS A 278 28.06 -7.24 -20.94
CA LYS A 278 26.98 -7.89 -20.18
C LYS A 278 26.11 -8.77 -21.06
N THR A 279 25.77 -8.32 -22.26
CA THR A 279 24.98 -9.09 -23.21
C THR A 279 25.70 -10.38 -23.61
N ILE A 280 26.99 -10.32 -23.92
CA ILE A 280 27.81 -11.52 -24.19
C ILE A 280 27.91 -12.43 -22.96
N THR A 281 27.97 -11.87 -21.75
CA THR A 281 27.90 -12.67 -20.52
C THR A 281 26.55 -13.39 -20.41
N GLU A 282 25.44 -12.75 -20.75
CA GLU A 282 24.11 -13.39 -20.78
C GLU A 282 24.04 -14.52 -21.84
N VAL A 283 24.69 -14.35 -23.00
CA VAL A 283 24.85 -15.44 -24.00
C VAL A 283 25.61 -16.62 -23.40
N SER A 284 26.74 -16.38 -22.73
CA SER A 284 27.54 -17.46 -22.11
C SER A 284 26.79 -18.23 -21.02
N ARG A 285 25.74 -17.64 -20.44
CA ARG A 285 24.85 -18.25 -19.44
C ARG A 285 23.66 -18.98 -20.05
N GLY A 286 23.50 -18.93 -21.38
CA GLY A 286 22.35 -19.52 -22.08
C GLY A 286 21.06 -18.69 -21.96
N TRP A 287 21.13 -17.42 -21.53
CA TRP A 287 19.96 -16.56 -21.42
C TRP A 287 19.60 -15.85 -22.72
N LEU A 288 20.55 -15.75 -23.64
CA LEU A 288 20.39 -15.16 -24.97
C LEU A 288 21.02 -16.08 -26.03
N LYS A 289 20.43 -16.10 -27.23
CA LYS A 289 21.02 -16.67 -28.46
C LYS A 289 21.50 -15.52 -29.35
N GLY A 290 22.71 -15.62 -29.89
CA GLY A 290 23.35 -14.61 -30.74
C GLY A 290 24.85 -14.45 -30.41
N PRO A 291 25.53 -13.43 -30.97
CA PRO A 291 25.02 -12.41 -31.88
C PRO A 291 24.65 -12.98 -33.26
N MET A 292 23.57 -12.45 -33.85
CA MET A 292 23.12 -12.70 -35.23
C MET A 292 23.20 -11.39 -36.02
N GLU A 293 23.39 -11.50 -37.34
CA GLU A 293 23.13 -10.38 -38.23
C GLU A 293 21.62 -10.08 -38.28
N PRO A 294 21.21 -8.81 -38.45
CA PRO A 294 19.79 -8.47 -38.51
C PRO A 294 18.98 -9.22 -39.58
N ASP A 295 19.65 -9.59 -40.67
CA ASP A 295 19.05 -10.26 -41.83
C ASP A 295 19.20 -11.80 -41.79
N ASP A 296 19.77 -12.35 -40.72
CA ASP A 296 19.86 -13.81 -40.55
C ASP A 296 18.44 -14.42 -40.51
N ALA A 297 18.27 -15.59 -41.12
CA ALA A 297 16.97 -16.28 -41.17
C ALA A 297 16.44 -16.66 -39.78
N ASP A 298 17.34 -16.88 -38.82
CA ASP A 298 17.04 -17.20 -37.42
C ASP A 298 16.79 -15.95 -36.56
N ALA A 299 16.96 -14.74 -37.11
CA ALA A 299 16.80 -13.51 -36.35
C ALA A 299 15.30 -13.19 -36.12
N PRO A 300 14.91 -12.82 -34.90
CA PRO A 300 13.52 -12.50 -34.57
C PRO A 300 12.97 -11.35 -35.41
N SER A 301 11.68 -11.43 -35.72
CA SER A 301 10.95 -10.44 -36.51
C SER A 301 10.71 -9.14 -35.73
N VAL A 302 10.43 -9.23 -34.42
CA VAL A 302 10.25 -8.07 -33.54
C VAL A 302 11.46 -7.95 -32.62
N VAL A 303 12.12 -6.80 -32.67
CA VAL A 303 13.31 -6.50 -31.87
C VAL A 303 13.12 -5.24 -31.01
N SER A 304 13.62 -5.30 -29.79
CA SER A 304 13.61 -4.21 -28.82
C SER A 304 15.03 -3.67 -28.62
N ASN A 305 15.18 -2.35 -28.48
CA ASN A 305 16.48 -1.78 -28.17
C ASN A 305 16.90 -2.15 -26.74
N ARG A 306 18.09 -2.70 -26.58
CA ARG A 306 18.74 -2.87 -25.28
C ARG A 306 19.65 -1.70 -24.99
N PHE A 307 19.49 -1.09 -23.82
CA PHE A 307 20.31 0.04 -23.38
C PHE A 307 20.73 -0.07 -21.92
N GLY A 308 21.79 0.66 -21.57
CA GLY A 308 22.34 0.69 -20.21
C GLY A 308 21.78 1.85 -19.40
N VAL A 309 21.39 1.59 -18.17
CA VAL A 309 21.10 2.62 -17.16
C VAL A 309 22.14 2.51 -16.05
N LYS A 310 22.88 3.59 -15.81
CA LYS A 310 23.84 3.65 -14.70
C LYS A 310 23.08 3.87 -13.39
N GLN A 311 23.14 2.88 -12.50
CA GLN A 311 22.58 2.96 -11.14
C GLN A 311 23.72 2.79 -10.14
N ARG A 312 24.06 3.87 -9.42
CA ARG A 312 25.30 3.95 -8.62
C ARG A 312 26.52 3.61 -9.48
N ASP A 313 27.28 2.58 -9.07
CA ASP A 313 28.49 2.11 -9.75
C ASP A 313 28.23 0.97 -10.74
N LYS A 314 26.98 0.54 -10.95
CA LYS A 314 26.64 -0.60 -11.81
C LYS A 314 25.74 -0.16 -12.96
N VAL A 315 26.06 -0.57 -14.19
CA VAL A 315 25.13 -0.46 -15.32
C VAL A 315 24.14 -1.62 -15.29
N ARG A 316 22.85 -1.34 -15.44
CA ARG A 316 21.84 -2.38 -15.69
C ARG A 316 21.39 -2.32 -17.13
N CYS A 317 21.31 -3.48 -17.78
CA CYS A 317 20.70 -3.59 -19.10
C CYS A 317 19.18 -3.54 -18.95
N VAL A 318 18.54 -2.72 -19.78
CA VAL A 318 17.08 -2.58 -19.88
C VAL A 318 16.68 -2.80 -21.32
N ASP A 319 15.58 -3.52 -21.53
CA ASP A 319 15.04 -3.88 -22.83
C ASP A 319 13.77 -3.03 -23.09
N ASP A 320 13.78 -2.17 -24.12
CA ASP A 320 12.68 -1.24 -24.41
C ASP A 320 11.49 -1.94 -25.11
N MET A 321 10.76 -2.74 -24.35
CA MET A 321 9.60 -3.51 -24.81
C MET A 321 8.35 -2.64 -25.08
N SER A 322 8.41 -1.36 -24.68
CA SER A 322 7.38 -0.39 -25.03
C SER A 322 7.60 0.16 -26.43
N ALA A 323 8.85 0.44 -26.82
CA ALA A 323 9.16 0.90 -28.18
C ALA A 323 8.91 -0.16 -29.26
N SER A 324 8.97 -1.44 -28.91
CA SER A 324 8.61 -2.56 -29.79
C SER A 324 7.14 -2.95 -29.73
N LEU A 325 6.32 -2.20 -28.99
CA LEU A 325 4.88 -2.43 -28.82
C LEU A 325 4.50 -3.79 -28.20
N ILE A 326 5.45 -4.59 -27.71
CA ILE A 326 5.18 -5.86 -27.04
C ILE A 326 4.28 -5.64 -25.82
N ASN A 327 4.63 -4.65 -24.98
CA ASN A 327 3.83 -4.29 -23.80
C ASN A 327 2.42 -3.79 -24.16
N ALA A 328 2.21 -3.30 -25.39
CA ALA A 328 0.92 -2.78 -25.86
C ALA A 328 -0.06 -3.90 -26.26
N THR A 329 0.44 -5.13 -26.48
CA THR A 329 -0.39 -6.32 -26.74
C THR A 329 -0.88 -7.01 -25.46
N THR A 330 -0.31 -6.65 -24.31
CA THR A 330 -0.60 -7.34 -23.05
C THR A 330 -1.89 -6.84 -22.44
N PHE A 331 -2.76 -7.75 -22.02
CA PHE A 331 -3.91 -7.43 -21.16
C PHE A 331 -3.93 -8.30 -19.92
N ALA A 332 -4.44 -7.76 -18.82
CA ALA A 332 -4.48 -8.45 -17.53
C ALA A 332 -5.81 -8.19 -16.82
N GLU A 333 -6.35 -9.21 -16.15
CA GLU A 333 -7.54 -9.08 -15.30
C GLU A 333 -7.21 -8.88 -13.82
N GLU A 334 -5.92 -8.95 -13.47
CA GLU A 334 -5.41 -8.80 -12.12
C GLU A 334 -4.36 -7.69 -12.03
N ARG A 335 -4.26 -7.09 -10.85
CA ARG A 335 -3.22 -6.12 -10.51
C ARG A 335 -2.16 -6.77 -9.65
N ILE A 336 -0.89 -6.57 -10.00
CA ILE A 336 0.22 -6.90 -9.10
C ILE A 336 0.03 -6.18 -7.76
N SER A 337 0.05 -6.97 -6.69
CA SER A 337 0.07 -6.51 -5.30
C SER A 337 1.32 -7.06 -4.63
N LEU A 338 2.12 -6.18 -4.04
CA LEU A 338 3.39 -6.51 -3.40
C LEU A 338 3.27 -6.30 -1.90
N HIS A 339 4.03 -7.04 -1.10
CA HIS A 339 4.11 -6.76 0.34
C HIS A 339 4.96 -5.52 0.57
N SER A 340 4.28 -4.39 0.76
CA SER A 340 4.91 -3.11 1.08
C SER A 340 5.53 -3.11 2.47
N VAL A 341 6.29 -2.06 2.77
CA VAL A 341 6.81 -1.80 4.13
C VAL A 341 5.66 -1.74 5.16
N ASP A 342 4.48 -1.29 4.75
CA ASP A 342 3.29 -1.26 5.61
C ASP A 342 2.75 -2.67 5.90
N VAL A 343 2.72 -3.57 4.91
CA VAL A 343 2.36 -4.99 5.14
C VAL A 343 3.36 -5.65 6.10
N MET A 344 4.65 -5.38 5.91
CA MET A 344 5.72 -5.86 6.79
C MET A 344 5.55 -5.35 8.23
N ALA A 345 5.26 -4.05 8.39
CA ALA A 345 5.00 -3.46 9.70
C ALA A 345 3.75 -4.07 10.36
N SER A 346 2.66 -4.23 9.61
CA SER A 346 1.44 -4.87 10.11
C SER A 346 1.67 -6.31 10.53
N ALA A 347 2.49 -7.09 9.82
CA ALA A 347 2.83 -8.45 10.22
C ALA A 347 3.55 -8.48 11.59
N VAL A 348 4.45 -7.53 11.84
CA VAL A 348 5.11 -7.39 13.14
C VAL A 348 4.12 -6.97 14.24
N VAL A 349 3.14 -6.12 13.93
CA VAL A 349 2.06 -5.76 14.86
C VAL A 349 1.20 -6.99 15.20
N GLU A 350 0.73 -7.73 14.19
CA GLU A 350 -0.06 -8.96 14.39
C GLU A 350 0.69 -9.99 15.23
N TRP A 351 2.01 -10.12 15.05
CA TRP A 351 2.84 -10.96 15.91
C TRP A 351 2.81 -10.53 17.37
N CYS A 352 2.92 -9.22 17.62
CA CYS A 352 2.89 -8.69 18.97
C CYS A 352 1.54 -8.94 19.64
N ASP A 353 0.45 -8.71 18.91
CA ASP A 353 -0.91 -8.96 19.40
C ASP A 353 -1.12 -10.45 19.70
N ALA A 354 -0.65 -11.33 18.81
CA ALA A 354 -0.72 -12.78 19.02
C ALA A 354 0.13 -13.26 20.21
N ARG A 355 1.32 -12.68 20.40
CA ARG A 355 2.19 -12.97 21.56
C ARG A 355 1.59 -12.48 22.86
N ASP A 356 0.96 -11.31 22.88
CA ASP A 356 0.23 -10.81 24.04
C ASP A 356 -0.93 -11.75 24.42
N ALA A 357 -1.71 -12.17 23.43
CA ALA A 357 -2.80 -13.13 23.62
C ALA A 357 -2.30 -14.47 24.18
N ALA A 358 -1.13 -14.93 23.70
CA ALA A 358 -0.47 -16.14 24.18
C ALA A 358 0.31 -15.93 25.49
N GLN A 359 0.39 -14.71 26.03
CA GLN A 359 1.19 -14.34 27.21
C GLN A 359 2.69 -14.70 27.06
N ARG A 360 3.26 -14.47 25.87
CA ARG A 360 4.66 -14.78 25.53
C ARG A 360 5.45 -13.52 25.14
N PRO A 361 6.79 -13.52 25.23
CA PRO A 361 7.61 -12.39 24.83
C PRO A 361 7.45 -12.04 23.35
N ARG A 362 7.49 -10.74 23.03
CA ARG A 362 7.34 -10.21 21.66
C ARG A 362 8.63 -10.29 20.83
N ASP A 363 9.71 -10.87 21.35
CA ASP A 363 11.04 -10.85 20.70
C ASP A 363 11.00 -11.36 19.25
N LEU A 364 11.55 -10.55 18.34
CA LEU A 364 11.76 -10.88 16.94
C LEU A 364 13.15 -10.43 16.49
N THR A 365 13.72 -11.22 15.60
CA THR A 365 14.82 -10.86 14.72
C THR A 365 14.37 -11.03 13.28
N ALA A 366 15.13 -10.43 12.36
CA ALA A 366 14.81 -10.50 10.94
C ALA A 366 16.07 -10.60 10.09
N LYS A 367 15.92 -11.17 8.90
CA LYS A 367 16.89 -11.15 7.81
C LYS A 367 16.19 -11.05 6.46
N SER A 368 16.95 -10.82 5.41
CA SER A 368 16.48 -10.84 4.03
C SER A 368 17.12 -11.95 3.20
N PHE A 369 16.41 -12.38 2.16
CA PHE A 369 16.89 -13.23 1.07
C PHE A 369 16.63 -12.53 -0.26
N ASP A 370 17.59 -12.61 -1.18
CA ASP A 370 17.56 -11.99 -2.52
C ASP A 370 17.64 -13.09 -3.57
N LEU A 371 16.61 -13.26 -4.40
CA LEU A 371 16.69 -14.21 -5.53
C LEU A 371 17.63 -13.66 -6.61
N LYS A 372 18.67 -14.43 -6.95
CA LYS A 372 19.67 -13.99 -7.92
C LYS A 372 19.06 -13.88 -9.32
N TRP A 373 19.35 -12.76 -9.98
CA TRP A 373 18.98 -12.49 -11.37
C TRP A 373 17.46 -12.43 -11.65
N ALA A 374 16.62 -12.48 -10.61
CA ALA A 374 15.16 -12.34 -10.67
C ALA A 374 14.53 -13.08 -11.87
N PHE A 375 13.96 -12.33 -12.81
CA PHE A 375 13.25 -12.82 -14.01
C PHE A 375 14.08 -13.81 -14.84
N LYS A 376 15.42 -13.70 -14.83
CA LYS A 376 16.31 -14.54 -15.65
C LYS A 376 16.35 -16.01 -15.23
N GLN A 377 15.70 -16.37 -14.11
CA GLN A 377 15.50 -17.76 -13.70
C GLN A 377 14.30 -18.45 -14.37
N MET A 378 13.53 -17.71 -15.18
CA MET A 378 12.35 -18.18 -15.91
C MET A 378 12.56 -17.98 -17.42
N ALA A 379 11.96 -18.86 -18.22
CA ALA A 379 12.14 -18.89 -19.66
C ALA A 379 11.06 -18.12 -20.42
N VAL A 380 11.43 -17.61 -21.59
CA VAL A 380 10.49 -17.21 -22.65
C VAL A 380 9.98 -18.47 -23.36
N SER A 381 8.67 -18.54 -23.58
CA SER A 381 8.04 -19.64 -24.31
C SER A 381 8.61 -19.79 -25.73
N ALA A 382 8.49 -20.98 -26.32
CA ALA A 382 8.95 -21.21 -27.69
C ALA A 382 8.19 -20.33 -28.71
N SER A 383 6.88 -20.18 -28.53
CA SER A 383 5.98 -19.36 -29.36
C SER A 383 6.34 -17.88 -29.38
N SER A 384 6.92 -17.36 -28.30
CA SER A 384 7.19 -15.92 -28.16
C SER A 384 8.62 -15.51 -28.55
N ARG A 385 9.49 -16.44 -28.96
CA ARG A 385 10.89 -16.14 -29.30
C ARG A 385 11.07 -15.16 -30.44
N ASP A 386 10.21 -15.27 -31.45
CA ASP A 386 10.21 -14.34 -32.59
C ASP A 386 9.88 -12.89 -32.16
N ARG A 387 9.24 -12.75 -30.99
CA ARG A 387 8.90 -11.48 -30.34
C ARG A 387 9.87 -11.10 -29.21
N ALA A 388 10.86 -11.94 -28.93
CA ALA A 388 11.83 -11.75 -27.85
C ALA A 388 13.18 -11.22 -28.35
N GLY A 389 13.18 -10.53 -29.50
CA GLY A 389 14.38 -9.98 -30.10
C GLY A 389 14.94 -8.77 -29.36
N LEU A 390 16.26 -8.70 -29.29
CA LEU A 390 17.00 -7.58 -28.71
C LEU A 390 18.03 -7.10 -29.73
N VAL A 391 18.17 -5.78 -29.87
CA VAL A 391 19.19 -5.17 -30.72
C VAL A 391 20.13 -4.29 -29.89
N ILE A 392 21.42 -4.47 -30.13
CA ILE A 392 22.50 -3.72 -29.49
C ILE A 392 23.64 -3.49 -30.48
N LYS A 393 24.32 -2.35 -30.35
CA LYS A 393 25.51 -2.01 -31.12
C LYS A 393 26.72 -2.76 -30.57
N ASP A 394 27.45 -3.46 -31.44
CA ASP A 394 28.71 -4.11 -31.10
C ASP A 394 29.86 -3.09 -30.94
N PRO A 395 31.05 -3.51 -30.46
CA PRO A 395 32.19 -2.61 -30.30
C PRO A 395 32.72 -2.01 -31.60
N SER A 396 32.38 -2.59 -32.76
CA SER A 396 32.75 -2.05 -34.09
C SER A 396 31.76 -0.97 -34.57
N GLY A 397 30.62 -0.86 -33.91
CA GLY A 397 29.58 0.10 -34.21
C GLY A 397 28.42 -0.46 -35.04
N CYS A 398 28.38 -1.78 -35.27
CA CYS A 398 27.36 -2.46 -36.05
C CYS A 398 26.25 -3.00 -35.15
N PRO A 399 24.96 -2.81 -35.48
CA PRO A 399 23.86 -3.45 -34.75
C PRO A 399 23.91 -4.97 -34.90
N LYS A 400 23.77 -5.68 -33.79
CA LYS A 400 23.62 -7.14 -33.73
C LYS A 400 22.32 -7.49 -33.03
N VAL A 401 21.70 -8.58 -33.48
CA VAL A 401 20.44 -9.09 -32.95
C VAL A 401 20.70 -10.30 -32.06
N PHE A 402 19.91 -10.39 -31.00
CA PHE A 402 19.89 -11.50 -30.05
C PHE A 402 18.46 -11.93 -29.80
N THR A 403 18.25 -13.20 -29.47
CA THR A 403 16.95 -13.71 -29.03
C THR A 403 17.01 -13.99 -27.53
N SER A 404 16.07 -13.43 -26.76
CA SER A 404 15.98 -13.70 -25.32
C SER A 404 15.37 -15.06 -25.05
N LEU A 405 16.12 -15.94 -24.38
CA LEU A 405 15.64 -17.26 -23.93
C LEU A 405 15.14 -17.21 -22.49
N ALA A 406 15.74 -16.36 -21.65
CA ALA A 406 15.25 -16.03 -20.32
C ALA A 406 14.41 -14.76 -20.34
N LEU A 407 13.53 -14.56 -19.35
CA LEU A 407 12.65 -13.39 -19.33
C LEU A 407 13.42 -12.06 -19.40
N PRO A 408 13.05 -11.15 -20.32
CA PRO A 408 13.73 -9.86 -20.46
C PRO A 408 13.31 -8.85 -19.39
N PHE A 409 14.19 -7.88 -19.12
CA PHE A 409 13.89 -6.79 -18.19
C PHE A 409 13.20 -5.66 -18.97
N GLY A 410 11.88 -5.55 -18.85
CA GLY A 410 11.10 -4.50 -19.49
C GLY A 410 9.74 -4.95 -20.03
N ALA A 411 9.51 -6.27 -20.13
CA ALA A 411 8.24 -6.83 -20.57
C ALA A 411 7.24 -6.92 -19.41
N THR A 412 6.00 -6.44 -19.63
CA THR A 412 4.90 -6.51 -18.65
C THR A 412 4.63 -7.96 -18.22
N GLN A 413 4.55 -8.89 -19.18
CA GLN A 413 4.37 -10.32 -18.93
C GLN A 413 5.45 -10.89 -18.01
N SER A 414 6.71 -10.50 -18.18
CA SER A 414 7.80 -10.99 -17.33
C SER A 414 7.65 -10.57 -15.87
N VAL A 415 7.17 -9.34 -15.64
CA VAL A 415 6.89 -8.80 -14.31
C VAL A 415 5.77 -9.59 -13.64
N TYR A 416 4.68 -9.86 -14.37
CA TYR A 416 3.55 -10.63 -13.84
C TYR A 416 3.91 -12.08 -13.55
N ALA A 417 4.52 -12.78 -14.50
CA ALA A 417 4.89 -14.19 -14.35
C ALA A 417 5.84 -14.41 -13.17
N PHE A 418 6.83 -13.54 -12.99
CA PHE A 418 7.75 -13.67 -11.85
C PHE A 418 7.09 -13.33 -10.52
N ASN A 419 6.21 -12.32 -10.45
CA ASN A 419 5.48 -12.04 -9.21
C ASN A 419 4.54 -13.17 -8.84
N ARG A 420 3.89 -13.77 -9.83
CA ARG A 420 3.06 -14.97 -9.64
C ARG A 420 3.87 -16.10 -9.02
N MET A 421 5.07 -16.36 -9.55
CA MET A 421 5.98 -17.36 -9.03
C MET A 421 6.56 -17.01 -7.65
N SER A 422 6.98 -15.77 -7.42
CA SER A 422 7.53 -15.34 -6.12
C SER A 422 6.48 -15.38 -5.02
N ARG A 423 5.20 -15.06 -5.34
CA ARG A 423 4.08 -15.26 -4.43
C ARG A 423 3.79 -16.72 -4.15
N ALA A 424 3.86 -17.61 -5.14
CA ALA A 424 3.68 -19.05 -4.89
C ALA A 424 4.76 -19.60 -3.94
N LEU A 425 6.03 -19.21 -4.12
CA LEU A 425 7.11 -19.55 -3.18
C LEU A 425 6.87 -18.99 -1.78
N TRP A 426 6.45 -17.73 -1.70
CA TRP A 426 6.09 -17.09 -0.43
C TRP A 426 4.96 -17.84 0.27
N THR A 427 3.87 -18.17 -0.44
CA THR A 427 2.71 -18.89 0.11
C THR A 427 3.10 -20.27 0.61
N LEU A 428 3.92 -21.03 -0.14
CA LEU A 428 4.46 -22.31 0.33
C LEU A 428 5.26 -22.14 1.63
N GLY A 429 6.15 -21.16 1.71
CA GLY A 429 6.90 -20.89 2.93
C GLY A 429 6.02 -20.53 4.13
N VAL A 430 4.97 -19.74 3.90
CA VAL A 430 4.01 -19.37 4.96
C VAL A 430 3.21 -20.59 5.41
N VAL A 431 2.53 -21.28 4.47
CA VAL A 431 1.54 -22.32 4.78
C VAL A 431 2.20 -23.63 5.18
N ALA A 432 3.28 -24.04 4.49
CA ALA A 432 3.89 -25.34 4.70
C ALA A 432 5.00 -25.35 5.77
N LEU A 433 5.69 -24.21 5.94
CA LEU A 433 6.87 -24.12 6.82
C LEU A 433 6.68 -23.16 8.00
N SER A 434 5.51 -22.52 8.11
CA SER A 434 5.22 -21.49 9.12
C SER A 434 6.30 -20.40 9.16
N LEU A 435 6.69 -19.89 7.98
CA LEU A 435 7.62 -18.78 7.85
C LEU A 435 6.87 -17.44 7.94
N MET A 436 7.19 -16.64 8.95
CA MET A 436 6.73 -15.26 9.04
C MET A 436 7.57 -14.38 8.12
N TRP A 437 7.24 -14.35 6.82
CA TRP A 437 7.97 -13.54 5.85
C TRP A 437 7.08 -12.73 4.91
N THR A 438 7.64 -11.67 4.33
CA THR A 438 7.02 -10.87 3.28
C THR A 438 7.85 -10.95 1.99
N VAL A 439 7.25 -10.64 0.84
CA VAL A 439 7.92 -10.71 -0.47
C VAL A 439 7.63 -9.45 -1.28
N PHE A 440 8.67 -8.87 -1.86
CA PHE A 440 8.60 -7.77 -2.80
C PHE A 440 9.48 -8.13 -4.00
N PHE A 441 8.87 -8.66 -5.06
CA PHE A 441 9.59 -9.29 -6.17
C PHE A 441 10.55 -10.40 -5.71
N ASP A 442 11.85 -10.16 -5.78
CA ASP A 442 12.96 -11.05 -5.42
C ASP A 442 13.45 -10.89 -3.98
N ASP A 443 13.01 -9.84 -3.28
CA ASP A 443 13.36 -9.56 -1.88
C ASP A 443 12.37 -10.23 -0.92
N PHE A 444 12.81 -11.28 -0.23
CA PHE A 444 12.07 -11.95 0.84
C PHE A 444 12.58 -11.47 2.19
N CYS A 445 11.70 -10.97 3.05
CA CYS A 445 12.06 -10.51 4.40
C CYS A 445 11.47 -11.45 5.43
N LEU A 446 12.33 -12.20 6.13
CA LEU A 446 11.95 -13.23 7.10
C LEU A 446 12.13 -12.70 8.52
N PHE A 447 11.08 -12.81 9.31
CA PHE A 447 11.03 -12.54 10.74
C PHE A 447 10.99 -13.87 11.50
N SER A 448 11.70 -13.95 12.63
CA SER A 448 11.71 -15.14 13.47
C SER A 448 11.89 -14.72 14.92
N GLU A 449 11.31 -15.49 15.84
CA GLU A 449 11.76 -15.42 17.23
C GLU A 449 13.21 -15.95 17.34
N PRO A 450 14.00 -15.48 18.32
CA PRO A 450 15.40 -15.91 18.47
C PRO A 450 15.60 -17.42 18.54
N ALA A 451 14.70 -18.14 19.22
CA ALA A 451 14.79 -19.60 19.37
C ALA A 451 14.63 -20.37 18.05
N LEU A 452 14.02 -19.75 17.03
CA LEU A 452 13.75 -20.36 15.74
C LEU A 452 14.67 -19.88 14.61
N GLU A 453 15.59 -18.93 14.85
CA GLU A 453 16.41 -18.32 13.79
C GLU A 453 17.07 -19.35 12.87
N GLN A 454 17.75 -20.35 13.46
CA GLN A 454 18.43 -21.38 12.68
C GLN A 454 17.44 -22.24 11.88
N SER A 455 16.33 -22.64 12.51
CA SER A 455 15.29 -23.43 11.84
C SER A 455 14.63 -22.64 10.70
N SER A 456 14.39 -21.35 10.90
CA SER A 456 13.75 -20.45 9.93
C SER A 456 14.70 -20.16 8.76
N ASP A 457 16.00 -19.92 9.01
CA ASP A 457 17.01 -19.76 7.96
C ASP A 457 17.12 -21.02 7.09
N LEU A 458 17.28 -22.19 7.74
CA LEU A 458 17.39 -23.46 7.05
C LEU A 458 16.13 -23.78 6.26
N ALA A 459 14.94 -23.56 6.81
CA ALA A 459 13.70 -23.82 6.11
C ALA A 459 13.53 -22.96 4.85
N ALA A 460 13.84 -21.66 4.92
CA ALA A 460 13.79 -20.77 3.75
C ALA A 460 14.82 -21.19 2.68
N ARG A 461 16.08 -21.44 3.09
CA ARG A 461 17.15 -21.88 2.19
C ARG A 461 16.82 -23.21 1.52
N SER A 462 16.44 -24.21 2.31
CA SER A 462 16.10 -25.54 1.82
C SER A 462 14.87 -25.54 0.91
N LEU A 463 13.91 -24.64 1.10
CA LEU A 463 12.80 -24.46 0.16
C LEU A 463 13.31 -23.95 -1.20
N PHE A 464 14.19 -22.95 -1.22
CA PHE A 464 14.79 -22.49 -2.47
C PHE A 464 15.66 -23.58 -3.11
N ASP A 465 16.51 -24.25 -2.33
CA ASP A 465 17.43 -25.28 -2.82
C ASP A 465 16.68 -26.49 -3.42
N ILE A 466 15.66 -27.02 -2.73
CA ILE A 466 14.92 -28.21 -3.19
C ILE A 466 14.12 -27.92 -4.47
N LEU A 467 13.65 -26.69 -4.65
CA LEU A 467 12.92 -26.26 -5.85
C LEU A 467 13.86 -25.75 -6.96
N GLY A 468 15.15 -25.61 -6.68
CA GLY A 468 16.16 -25.16 -7.63
C GLY A 468 16.21 -23.65 -7.86
N TRP A 469 15.71 -22.84 -6.92
CA TRP A 469 15.80 -21.38 -6.99
C TRP A 469 17.17 -20.88 -6.52
N VAL A 470 17.79 -20.05 -7.35
CA VAL A 470 19.10 -19.47 -7.03
C VAL A 470 18.87 -18.18 -6.25
N TYR A 471 19.52 -18.07 -5.11
CA TYR A 471 19.47 -16.91 -4.22
C TYR A 471 20.87 -16.51 -3.78
N ASP A 472 20.99 -15.34 -3.15
CA ASP A 472 22.28 -14.87 -2.69
C ASP A 472 22.74 -15.58 -1.41
N THR A 473 23.79 -16.39 -1.55
CA THR A 473 24.42 -17.15 -0.47
C THR A 473 25.74 -16.52 0.01
N SER A 474 26.22 -15.45 -0.63
CA SER A 474 27.56 -14.91 -0.41
C SER A 474 27.63 -13.39 -0.55
N GLY A 475 28.36 -12.70 0.33
CA GLY A 475 28.60 -11.25 0.23
C GLY A 475 27.65 -10.40 1.08
N GLU A 476 27.68 -9.09 0.88
CA GLU A 476 26.97 -8.07 1.69
C GLU A 476 25.44 -8.23 1.73
N LYS A 477 24.86 -8.93 0.76
CA LYS A 477 23.41 -9.21 0.70
C LYS A 477 22.97 -10.43 1.51
N ASN A 478 23.88 -11.36 1.83
CA ASN A 478 23.55 -12.50 2.69
C ASN A 478 23.57 -12.04 4.15
N THR A 479 22.44 -11.51 4.60
CA THR A 479 22.30 -10.98 5.95
C THR A 479 22.16 -12.11 6.98
N VAL A 480 22.65 -11.85 8.19
CA VAL A 480 22.39 -12.67 9.38
C VAL A 480 21.16 -12.14 10.11
N PHE A 481 20.51 -12.98 10.90
CA PHE A 481 19.42 -12.53 11.76
C PHE A 481 19.90 -11.42 12.69
N GLY A 482 19.10 -10.36 12.77
CA GLY A 482 19.40 -9.22 13.62
C GLY A 482 18.14 -8.48 14.07
N ARG A 483 18.31 -7.55 15.01
CA ARG A 483 17.23 -6.67 15.48
C ARG A 483 17.02 -5.45 14.58
N THR A 484 17.69 -5.39 13.43
CA THR A 484 17.55 -4.32 12.45
C THR A 484 17.63 -4.96 11.08
N LEU A 485 16.56 -4.81 10.29
CA LEU A 485 16.46 -5.28 8.93
C LEU A 485 16.60 -4.10 7.98
N HIS A 486 17.50 -4.21 7.01
CA HIS A 486 17.59 -3.27 5.90
C HIS A 486 17.02 -3.93 4.64
N ALA A 487 15.84 -3.48 4.21
CA ALA A 487 15.15 -4.04 3.05
C ALA A 487 14.33 -2.94 2.37
N LEU A 488 14.10 -3.05 1.06
CA LEU A 488 13.26 -2.11 0.28
C LEU A 488 13.69 -0.64 0.38
N GLY A 489 14.95 -0.36 0.75
CA GLY A 489 15.44 0.99 0.99
C GLY A 489 15.01 1.62 2.32
N VAL A 490 14.46 0.81 3.24
CA VAL A 490 14.13 1.20 4.62
C VAL A 490 14.93 0.39 5.64
N SER A 491 15.00 0.91 6.86
CA SER A 491 15.54 0.27 8.05
C SER A 491 14.41 0.01 9.03
N VAL A 492 14.13 -1.27 9.31
CA VAL A 492 13.12 -1.73 10.27
C VAL A 492 13.84 -2.19 11.54
N ASN A 493 13.66 -1.46 12.63
CA ASN A 493 14.36 -1.67 13.89
C ASN A 493 13.41 -2.25 14.96
N LEU A 494 13.72 -3.48 15.37
CA LEU A 494 12.96 -4.34 16.29
C LEU A 494 13.47 -4.26 17.74
N ARG A 495 14.50 -3.45 18.03
CA ARG A 495 15.17 -3.43 19.35
C ARG A 495 14.25 -3.06 20.52
N HIS A 496 13.18 -2.32 20.24
CA HIS A 496 12.23 -1.83 21.25
C HIS A 496 10.87 -2.53 21.18
N LEU A 497 10.79 -3.67 20.48
CA LEU A 497 9.53 -4.38 20.26
C LEU A 497 8.95 -4.92 21.58
N THR A 498 9.81 -5.45 22.46
CA THR A 498 9.43 -5.86 23.82
C THR A 498 8.99 -4.71 24.72
N LYS A 499 9.31 -3.46 24.35
CA LYS A 499 8.84 -2.23 25.00
C LYS A 499 7.61 -1.63 24.32
N GLY A 500 7.01 -2.33 23.36
CA GLY A 500 5.79 -1.89 22.69
C GLY A 500 6.03 -0.93 21.52
N SER A 501 7.21 -0.92 20.89
CA SER A 501 7.47 -0.01 19.77
C SER A 501 8.31 -0.63 18.64
N LEU A 502 7.93 -0.30 17.41
CA LEU A 502 8.63 -0.64 16.17
C LEU A 502 9.09 0.66 15.49
N LEU A 503 10.34 0.73 15.03
CA LEU A 503 10.86 1.91 14.34
C LEU A 503 11.15 1.61 12.87
N ILE A 504 10.65 2.44 11.96
CA ILE A 504 10.89 2.33 10.51
C ILE A 504 11.46 3.65 10.00
N SER A 505 12.57 3.63 9.27
CA SER A 505 13.14 4.84 8.67
C SER A 505 13.67 4.57 7.26
N ASN A 506 13.92 5.61 6.47
CA ASN A 506 14.74 5.46 5.26
C ASN A 506 16.17 5.02 5.66
N THR A 507 16.87 4.30 4.78
CA THR A 507 18.29 4.00 4.99
C THR A 507 19.16 5.25 4.76
N GLU A 508 20.30 5.33 5.44
CA GLU A 508 21.26 6.44 5.28
C GLU A 508 21.74 6.58 3.82
N ALA A 509 21.96 5.45 3.15
CA ALA A 509 22.32 5.42 1.73
C ALA A 509 21.24 6.04 0.84
N ARG A 510 19.94 5.81 1.14
CA ARG A 510 18.83 6.39 0.38
C ARG A 510 18.72 7.89 0.63
N ILE A 511 18.86 8.33 1.89
CA ILE A 511 18.81 9.74 2.26
C ILE A 511 19.95 10.50 1.59
N SER A 512 21.19 10.02 1.73
CA SER A 512 22.38 10.66 1.15
C SER A 512 22.29 10.82 -0.37
N GLU A 513 21.86 9.78 -1.10
CA GLU A 513 21.62 9.88 -2.54
C GLU A 513 20.55 10.92 -2.90
N LEU A 514 19.42 10.88 -2.20
CA LEU A 514 18.30 11.78 -2.48
C LEU A 514 18.70 13.23 -2.24
N VAL A 515 19.37 13.49 -1.12
CA VAL A 515 19.88 14.82 -0.76
C VAL A 515 20.92 15.29 -1.77
N SER A 516 21.85 14.42 -2.19
CA SER A 516 22.87 14.76 -3.18
C SER A 516 22.25 15.14 -4.53
N GLU A 517 21.24 14.39 -5.00
CA GLU A 517 20.56 14.70 -6.27
C GLU A 517 19.74 15.99 -6.20
N LEU A 518 19.01 16.18 -5.10
CA LEU A 518 18.23 17.41 -4.88
C LEU A 518 19.12 18.64 -4.75
N SER A 519 20.26 18.53 -4.08
CA SER A 519 21.25 19.61 -3.96
C SER A 519 21.83 19.97 -5.33
N ASN A 520 22.20 18.97 -6.14
CA ASN A 520 22.68 19.21 -7.50
C ASN A 520 21.61 19.87 -8.40
N ILE A 521 20.33 19.49 -8.25
CA ILE A 521 19.22 20.16 -8.95
C ILE A 521 19.11 21.64 -8.52
N LEU A 522 19.21 21.93 -7.21
CA LEU A 522 19.21 23.29 -6.68
C LEU A 522 20.38 24.12 -7.20
N ASP A 523 21.59 23.55 -7.24
CA ASP A 523 22.81 24.23 -7.71
C ASP A 523 22.74 24.54 -9.20
N ARG A 524 22.19 23.62 -10.00
CA ARG A 524 21.96 23.83 -11.45
C ARG A 524 20.87 24.87 -11.72
N GLY A 525 19.92 25.06 -10.79
CA GLY A 525 18.76 25.94 -10.94
C GLY A 525 17.79 25.54 -12.07
N ARG A 526 17.95 24.32 -12.62
CA ARG A 526 17.15 23.80 -13.74
C ARG A 526 16.87 22.31 -13.57
N ILE A 527 15.71 21.87 -14.05
CA ILE A 527 15.29 20.47 -14.06
C ILE A 527 14.45 20.16 -15.31
N SER A 528 14.74 19.05 -15.97
CA SER A 528 13.92 18.57 -17.09
C SER A 528 12.64 17.85 -16.61
N ARG A 529 11.61 17.74 -17.46
CA ARG A 529 10.39 16.99 -17.12
C ARG A 529 10.67 15.51 -16.82
N SER A 530 11.64 14.91 -17.50
CA SER A 530 12.05 13.52 -17.26
C SER A 530 12.70 13.36 -15.89
N GLU A 531 13.69 14.21 -15.56
CA GLU A 531 14.32 14.24 -14.23
C GLU A 531 13.31 14.54 -13.13
N ALA A 532 12.37 15.47 -13.36
CA ALA A 532 11.32 15.81 -12.39
C ALA A 532 10.39 14.62 -12.09
N ARG A 533 9.98 13.83 -13.10
CA ARG A 533 9.17 12.61 -12.87
C ARG A 533 9.94 11.59 -12.04
N HIS A 534 11.20 11.37 -12.37
CA HIS A 534 12.08 10.47 -11.63
C HIS A 534 12.23 10.91 -10.17
N MET A 535 12.51 12.20 -9.93
CA MET A 535 12.66 12.76 -8.59
C MET A 535 11.36 12.75 -7.79
N ALA A 536 10.23 13.06 -8.43
CA ALA A 536 8.92 13.02 -7.76
C ALA A 536 8.61 11.62 -7.23
N GLY A 537 8.92 10.58 -8.01
CA GLY A 537 8.78 9.18 -7.56
C GLY A 537 9.66 8.87 -6.35
N ARG A 538 10.94 9.28 -6.38
CA ARG A 538 11.87 9.07 -5.26
C ARG A 538 11.48 9.83 -3.99
N MET A 539 11.09 11.09 -4.14
CA MET A 539 10.59 11.93 -3.04
C MET A 539 9.27 11.37 -2.49
N SER A 540 8.37 10.88 -3.34
CA SER A 540 7.13 10.25 -2.88
C SER A 540 7.42 9.00 -2.05
N PHE A 541 8.34 8.15 -2.51
CA PHE A 541 8.75 6.96 -1.79
C PHE A 541 9.38 7.28 -0.42
N ALA A 542 10.39 8.17 -0.39
CA ALA A 542 11.08 8.52 0.85
C ALA A 542 10.14 9.24 1.83
N GLY A 543 9.27 10.11 1.30
CA GLY A 543 8.26 10.82 2.08
C GLY A 543 7.18 9.91 2.66
N GLY A 544 6.91 8.76 2.02
CA GLY A 544 5.99 7.74 2.55
C GLY A 544 6.50 7.07 3.84
N GLN A 545 7.81 7.12 4.10
CA GLN A 545 8.43 6.57 5.33
C GLN A 545 8.60 7.62 6.42
N ILE A 546 8.23 8.87 6.14
CA ILE A 546 8.31 10.00 7.06
C ILE A 546 6.89 10.35 7.47
N PHE A 547 6.69 10.49 8.78
CA PHE A 547 5.39 10.91 9.31
C PHE A 547 5.10 12.40 9.04
N GLY A 548 3.81 12.74 9.12
CA GLY A 548 3.33 14.09 8.90
C GLY A 548 3.17 14.48 7.43
N ARG A 549 2.53 15.63 7.21
CA ARG A 549 2.13 16.10 5.88
C ARG A 549 3.19 16.93 5.13
N LEU A 550 4.26 17.36 5.81
CA LEU A 550 5.27 18.25 5.22
C LEU A 550 5.97 17.68 3.96
N PRO A 551 6.38 16.39 3.91
CA PRO A 551 6.89 15.81 2.67
C PRO A 551 5.89 15.90 1.51
N LYS A 552 4.60 15.66 1.78
CA LYS A 552 3.52 15.75 0.77
C LYS A 552 3.29 17.18 0.31
N SER A 553 3.38 18.16 1.20
CA SER A 553 3.28 19.59 0.84
C SER A 553 4.41 20.01 -0.09
N CYS A 554 5.64 19.59 0.19
CA CYS A 554 6.80 19.86 -0.67
C CYS A 554 6.64 19.19 -2.04
N LEU A 555 6.20 17.92 -2.06
CA LEU A 555 5.90 17.18 -3.28
C LEU A 555 4.83 17.88 -4.12
N LYS A 556 3.75 18.38 -3.52
CA LYS A 556 2.68 19.10 -4.23
C LYS A 556 3.22 20.33 -4.98
N VAL A 557 4.11 21.09 -4.34
CA VAL A 557 4.79 22.22 -5.01
C VAL A 557 5.69 21.70 -6.14
N PHE A 558 6.43 20.62 -5.90
CA PHE A 558 7.32 20.03 -6.88
C PHE A 558 6.58 19.45 -8.10
N TYR A 559 5.41 18.85 -7.93
CA TYR A 559 4.58 18.34 -9.03
C TYR A 559 4.17 19.42 -10.02
N SER A 560 4.07 20.69 -9.58
CA SER A 560 3.81 21.80 -10.51
C SER A 560 4.90 21.97 -11.58
N VAL A 561 6.11 21.41 -11.38
CA VAL A 561 7.17 21.35 -12.41
C VAL A 561 6.74 20.51 -13.61
N LEU A 562 5.95 19.44 -13.39
CA LEU A 562 5.51 18.54 -14.46
C LEU A 562 4.47 19.18 -15.39
N GLU A 563 3.73 20.16 -14.86
CA GLU A 563 2.68 20.89 -15.58
C GLU A 563 3.22 22.08 -16.35
N ARG A 564 4.45 22.53 -16.02
CA ARG A 564 5.07 23.72 -16.62
C ARG A 564 5.85 23.35 -17.89
N ASN A 565 5.92 24.32 -18.81
CA ASN A 565 6.80 24.26 -19.99
C ASN A 565 8.20 24.86 -19.74
N SER A 566 8.52 25.24 -18.50
CA SER A 566 9.81 25.81 -18.11
C SER A 566 10.67 24.76 -17.38
N THR A 567 11.96 24.75 -17.66
CA THR A 567 12.95 23.96 -16.91
C THR A 567 13.55 24.73 -15.73
N ALA A 568 13.25 26.02 -15.56
CA ALA A 568 13.83 26.83 -14.51
C ALA A 568 13.16 26.58 -13.15
N ILE A 569 13.97 26.51 -12.10
CA ILE A 569 13.52 26.40 -10.71
C ILE A 569 13.24 27.80 -10.18
N ASP A 570 11.98 28.08 -9.84
CA ASP A 570 11.61 29.34 -9.19
C ASP A 570 11.84 29.29 -7.66
N GLY A 571 11.63 30.42 -6.98
CA GLY A 571 11.82 30.51 -5.54
C GLY A 571 10.92 29.59 -4.73
N SER A 572 9.71 29.28 -5.21
CA SER A 572 8.77 28.39 -4.52
C SER A 572 9.24 26.93 -4.59
N ILE A 573 9.64 26.48 -5.78
CA ILE A 573 10.21 25.14 -6.00
C ILE A 573 11.53 25.02 -5.22
N SER A 574 12.38 26.03 -5.26
CA SER A 574 13.65 26.03 -4.52
C SER A 574 13.43 25.89 -3.01
N ALA A 575 12.48 26.65 -2.44
CA ALA A 575 12.13 26.55 -1.03
C ALA A 575 11.56 25.17 -0.67
N ALA A 576 10.67 24.62 -1.50
CA ALA A 576 10.12 23.28 -1.30
C ALA A 576 11.19 22.19 -1.35
N LEU A 577 12.16 22.29 -2.26
CA LEU A 577 13.27 21.33 -2.34
C LEU A 577 14.22 21.42 -1.14
N ARG A 578 14.56 22.63 -0.69
CA ARG A 578 15.38 22.83 0.53
C ARG A 578 14.68 22.28 1.77
N MET A 579 13.40 22.61 1.94
CA MET A 579 12.59 22.07 3.02
C MET A 579 12.52 20.54 2.95
N TYR A 580 12.37 19.96 1.75
CA TYR A 580 12.37 18.51 1.59
C TYR A 580 13.72 17.89 1.96
N ILE A 581 14.85 18.51 1.61
CA ILE A 581 16.19 18.08 2.02
C ILE A 581 16.30 18.03 3.55
N ASP A 582 15.90 19.11 4.22
CA ASP A 582 15.95 19.19 5.69
C ASP A 582 15.07 18.09 6.32
N ILE A 583 13.85 17.90 5.80
CA ILE A 583 12.95 16.83 6.26
C ILE A 583 13.59 15.45 6.03
N ALA A 584 14.16 15.20 4.86
CA ALA A 584 14.77 13.90 4.56
C ALA A 584 15.98 13.59 5.46
N GLN A 585 16.72 14.62 5.90
CA GLN A 585 17.89 14.47 6.77
C GLN A 585 17.53 14.34 8.26
N PHE A 586 16.53 15.10 8.72
CA PHE A 586 16.27 15.29 10.14
C PHE A 586 14.93 14.72 10.63
N ALA A 587 14.09 14.20 9.74
CA ALA A 587 12.83 13.58 10.16
C ALA A 587 13.09 12.39 11.10
N PRO A 588 12.34 12.27 12.21
CA PRO A 588 12.46 11.13 13.09
C PRO A 588 11.99 9.85 12.38
N ALA A 589 12.51 8.71 12.84
CA ALA A 589 12.02 7.41 12.41
C ALA A 589 10.52 7.28 12.71
N ARG A 590 9.80 6.65 11.79
CA ARG A 590 8.41 6.25 11.95
C ARG A 590 8.30 5.27 13.12
N THR A 591 7.88 5.76 14.27
CA THR A 591 7.54 4.93 15.44
C THR A 591 6.14 4.36 15.27
N ILE A 592 5.96 3.06 15.45
CA ILE A 592 4.66 2.41 15.53
C ILE A 592 4.53 1.94 16.98
N LEU A 593 3.63 2.56 17.73
CA LEU A 593 3.31 2.14 19.10
C LEU A 593 2.30 1.00 19.07
N LEU A 594 2.53 0.01 19.93
CA LEU A 594 1.70 -1.17 20.06
C LEU A 594 0.70 -0.96 21.21
N GLY A 595 -0.60 -0.85 20.89
CA GLY A 595 -1.71 -0.70 21.84
C GLY A 595 -2.58 0.57 21.65
N GLN A 596 -3.85 0.50 22.07
CA GLN A 596 -4.80 1.62 22.02
C GLN A 596 -4.63 2.54 23.25
N ARG A 597 -4.67 3.86 23.05
CA ARG A 597 -4.64 4.88 24.12
C ARG A 597 -5.59 6.03 23.77
N PHE A 598 -6.36 6.51 24.75
CA PHE A 598 -7.34 7.61 24.61
C PHE A 598 -7.10 8.69 25.69
N PHE A 599 -7.30 9.98 25.39
CA PHE A 599 -7.29 11.10 26.38
C PHE A 599 -8.15 12.31 25.87
N SER A 600 -8.39 13.34 26.71
CA SER A 600 -8.92 14.68 26.33
C SER A 600 -8.26 15.86 27.12
N TYR A 601 -8.38 17.13 26.67
CA TYR A 601 -7.73 18.34 27.23
C TYR A 601 -8.55 19.62 26.94
N PHE A 602 -8.45 20.63 27.80
CA PHE A 602 -9.15 21.93 27.68
C PHE A 602 -8.17 23.11 27.89
N PRO A 603 -7.97 24.00 26.89
CA PRO A 603 -7.12 25.18 27.06
C PRO A 603 -7.84 26.32 27.80
N SER A 604 -7.09 27.13 28.56
CA SER A 604 -7.59 28.31 29.25
C SER A 604 -7.67 29.55 28.32
N SER A 605 -8.48 30.54 28.71
CA SER A 605 -8.67 31.79 27.96
C SER A 605 -7.37 32.58 27.73
N ALA A 606 -6.42 32.47 28.65
CA ALA A 606 -5.11 33.10 28.53
C ALA A 606 -4.21 32.40 27.48
N GLU A 607 -4.31 31.08 27.36
CA GLU A 607 -3.53 30.28 26.41
C GLU A 607 -3.98 30.50 24.96
N LEU A 608 -5.28 30.71 24.75
CA LEU A 608 -5.83 31.03 23.43
C LEU A 608 -5.38 32.42 22.94
N ALA A 609 -5.31 33.40 23.84
CA ALA A 609 -4.85 34.75 23.52
C ALA A 609 -3.36 34.79 23.08
N GLU A 610 -2.49 33.94 23.65
CA GLU A 610 -1.07 33.88 23.31
C GLU A 610 -0.78 33.36 21.89
N VAL A 611 -1.65 32.52 21.33
CA VAL A 611 -1.56 32.05 19.92
C VAL A 611 -2.40 32.89 18.95
N GLY A 612 -2.87 34.06 19.39
CA GLY A 612 -3.60 35.02 18.54
C GLY A 612 -5.08 34.68 18.33
N ILE A 613 -5.66 33.88 19.22
CA ILE A 613 -7.06 33.47 19.17
C ILE A 613 -7.85 34.27 20.19
N ASP A 614 -8.63 35.21 19.68
CA ASP A 614 -9.59 35.97 20.48
C ASP A 614 -10.90 35.18 20.60
N LEU A 615 -11.27 34.79 21.83
CA LEU A 615 -12.53 34.12 22.14
C LEU A 615 -13.76 35.01 21.88
N GLU A 616 -13.60 36.34 21.80
CA GLU A 616 -14.65 37.26 21.39
C GLU A 616 -14.80 37.36 19.87
N SER A 617 -13.81 36.88 19.12
CA SER A 617 -13.90 36.81 17.67
C SER A 617 -14.94 35.75 17.28
N LYS A 618 -16.01 36.18 16.62
CA LYS A 618 -17.09 35.32 16.10
C LYS A 618 -16.64 34.38 14.96
N CYS A 619 -15.39 33.91 14.96
CA CYS A 619 -14.80 33.07 13.93
C CYS A 619 -14.65 31.63 14.43
N ILE A 620 -15.79 30.95 14.63
CA ILE A 620 -15.91 29.53 15.04
C ILE A 620 -14.95 28.62 14.24
N PHE A 621 -14.77 28.91 12.96
CA PHE A 621 -13.82 28.22 12.07
C PHE A 621 -12.36 28.22 12.58
N LEU A 622 -11.84 29.37 13.04
CA LEU A 622 -10.45 29.47 13.51
C LEU A 622 -10.26 28.78 14.87
N LEU A 623 -11.28 28.87 15.73
CA LEU A 623 -11.29 28.21 17.04
C LEU A 623 -11.22 26.69 16.91
N GLU A 624 -12.05 26.11 16.04
CA GLU A 624 -12.02 24.66 15.81
C GLU A 624 -10.70 24.19 15.15
N LEU A 625 -10.15 24.98 14.23
CA LEU A 625 -8.84 24.67 13.63
C LEU A 625 -7.72 24.69 14.67
N ALA A 626 -7.72 25.68 15.55
CA ALA A 626 -6.75 25.80 16.61
C ALA A 626 -6.88 24.72 17.68
N ALA A 627 -8.11 24.30 18.01
CA ALA A 627 -8.34 23.21 18.95
C ALA A 627 -7.62 21.93 18.51
N VAL A 628 -7.66 21.60 17.20
CA VAL A 628 -6.90 20.47 16.64
C VAL A 628 -5.39 20.70 16.74
N CYS A 629 -4.89 21.91 16.46
CA CYS A 629 -3.46 22.19 16.61
C CYS A 629 -2.96 22.07 18.05
N LEU A 630 -3.73 22.58 19.02
CA LEU A 630 -3.42 22.51 20.44
C LEU A 630 -3.48 21.08 20.96
N ALA A 631 -4.42 20.28 20.46
CA ALA A 631 -4.50 18.85 20.68
C ALA A 631 -3.17 18.14 20.32
N PHE A 632 -2.64 18.34 19.11
CA PHE A 632 -1.38 17.70 18.70
C PHE A 632 -0.17 18.19 19.50
N LYS A 633 -0.18 19.45 19.96
CA LYS A 633 0.84 19.99 20.86
C LYS A 633 0.77 19.35 22.25
N ALA A 634 -0.39 19.44 22.89
CA ALA A 634 -0.61 18.98 24.27
C ALA A 634 -0.39 17.46 24.39
N TRP A 635 -0.73 16.72 23.34
CA TRP A 635 -0.71 15.27 23.34
C TRP A 635 0.44 14.68 22.54
N GLY A 636 1.41 15.49 22.14
CA GLY A 636 2.42 15.07 21.18
C GLY A 636 3.21 13.82 21.60
N GLU A 637 3.49 13.66 22.91
CA GLU A 637 4.12 12.44 23.42
C GLU A 637 3.20 11.23 23.42
N ALA A 638 1.92 11.42 23.77
CA ALA A 638 0.94 10.34 23.80
C ALA A 638 0.56 9.88 22.38
N LEU A 639 0.48 10.82 21.43
CA LEU A 639 0.20 10.58 20.03
C LEU A 639 1.43 10.11 19.25
N ARG A 640 2.60 10.06 19.88
CA ARG A 640 3.87 9.81 19.19
C ARG A 640 3.80 8.50 18.41
N GLY A 641 3.98 8.55 17.09
CA GLY A 641 3.94 7.34 16.26
C GLY A 641 2.54 6.78 15.96
N MET A 642 1.47 7.47 16.36
CA MET A 642 0.11 6.97 16.21
C MET A 642 -0.53 7.39 14.88
N ARG A 643 -1.39 6.51 14.35
CA ARG A 643 -2.39 6.87 13.34
C ARG A 643 -3.59 7.46 14.08
N VAL A 644 -3.94 8.70 13.77
CA VAL A 644 -4.93 9.48 14.54
C VAL A 644 -6.13 9.79 13.67
N VAL A 645 -7.34 9.53 14.15
CA VAL A 645 -8.56 9.99 13.45
C VAL A 645 -9.10 11.22 14.19
N CYS A 646 -9.11 12.36 13.51
CA CYS A 646 -9.63 13.63 14.03
C CYS A 646 -11.03 13.86 13.46
N TYR A 647 -12.03 13.96 14.32
CA TYR A 647 -13.39 14.28 13.93
C TYR A 647 -13.68 15.76 14.16
N CYS A 648 -14.12 16.46 13.12
CA CYS A 648 -14.49 17.88 13.17
C CYS A 648 -15.93 18.08 12.68
N ASP A 649 -16.66 19.02 13.28
CA ASP A 649 -18.03 19.37 12.89
C ASP A 649 -18.13 20.68 12.08
N ASN A 650 -17.06 21.46 11.93
CA ASN A 650 -16.97 22.53 10.93
C ASN A 650 -16.35 22.08 9.61
N GLU A 651 -17.11 22.25 8.52
CA GLU A 651 -16.67 21.91 7.17
C GLU A 651 -15.45 22.70 6.70
N GLY A 652 -15.35 23.99 7.08
CA GLY A 652 -14.23 24.84 6.72
C GLY A 652 -12.93 24.40 7.42
N ALA A 653 -12.99 24.13 8.73
CA ALA A 653 -11.85 23.64 9.51
C ALA A 653 -11.40 22.26 9.01
N LYS A 654 -12.36 21.35 8.79
CA LYS A 654 -12.14 20.04 8.17
C LYS A 654 -11.42 20.16 6.83
N ALA A 655 -11.93 20.99 5.92
CA ALA A 655 -11.34 21.18 4.60
C ALA A 655 -9.89 21.70 4.69
N CYS A 656 -9.63 22.69 5.55
CA CYS A 656 -8.30 23.23 5.78
C CYS A 656 -7.34 22.19 6.38
N LEU A 657 -7.78 21.39 7.36
CA LEU A 657 -7.01 20.31 7.94
C LEU A 657 -6.74 19.18 6.93
N MET A 658 -7.64 18.94 5.96
CA MET A 658 -7.43 17.95 4.90
C MET A 658 -6.50 18.43 3.78
N THR A 659 -6.48 19.73 3.49
CA THR A 659 -5.66 20.32 2.42
C THR A 659 -4.29 20.77 2.93
N GLY A 660 -4.17 21.04 4.23
CA GLY A 660 -2.98 21.65 4.84
C GLY A 660 -2.73 23.09 4.40
N ALA A 661 -3.72 23.76 3.82
CA ALA A 661 -3.59 25.13 3.33
C ALA A 661 -4.90 25.90 3.46
N SER A 662 -4.79 27.20 3.70
CA SER A 662 -5.93 28.14 3.72
C SER A 662 -5.56 29.47 3.07
N ALA A 663 -6.53 30.14 2.45
CA ALA A 663 -6.37 31.52 1.99
C ALA A 663 -6.35 32.52 3.16
N ASN A 664 -6.87 32.13 4.33
CA ASN A 664 -6.77 32.92 5.55
C ASN A 664 -5.37 32.76 6.16
N ARG A 665 -4.64 33.87 6.34
CA ARG A 665 -3.26 33.88 6.85
C ARG A 665 -3.13 33.17 8.20
N VAL A 666 -4.00 33.49 9.15
CA VAL A 666 -3.96 32.93 10.52
C VAL A 666 -4.24 31.43 10.49
N ALA A 667 -5.25 31.00 9.73
CA ALA A 667 -5.52 29.58 9.53
C ALA A 667 -4.33 28.86 8.88
N ASN A 668 -3.67 29.50 7.92
CA ASN A 668 -2.52 28.91 7.24
C ASN A 668 -1.30 28.78 8.17
N ASP A 669 -1.10 29.72 9.10
CA ASP A 669 -0.04 29.62 10.10
C ASP A 669 -0.32 28.53 11.14
N LEU A 670 -1.57 28.38 11.60
CA LEU A 670 -1.99 27.25 12.43
C LEU A 670 -1.76 25.90 11.73
N LEU A 671 -2.04 25.80 10.44
CA LEU A 671 -1.80 24.58 9.66
C LEU A 671 -0.31 24.23 9.52
N LYS A 672 0.59 25.23 9.49
CA LYS A 672 2.05 24.99 9.54
C LYS A 672 2.47 24.41 10.89
N HIS A 673 1.94 24.95 11.99
CA HIS A 673 2.21 24.40 13.32
C HIS A 673 1.69 22.98 13.47
N GLN A 674 0.45 22.73 13.03
CA GLN A 674 -0.12 21.39 12.98
C GLN A 674 0.79 20.43 12.19
N ALA A 675 1.26 20.84 11.00
CA ALA A 675 2.16 20.02 10.18
C ALA A 675 3.52 19.76 10.86
N ALA A 676 4.06 20.74 11.58
CA ALA A 676 5.29 20.60 12.34
C ALA A 676 5.13 19.65 13.53
N TYR A 677 4.02 19.74 14.26
CA TYR A 677 3.70 18.80 15.33
C TYR A 677 3.55 17.38 14.78
N GLU A 678 2.84 17.20 13.68
CA GLU A 678 2.69 15.88 13.06
C GLU A 678 4.03 15.23 12.69
N LEU A 679 4.98 16.01 12.19
CA LEU A 679 6.32 15.54 11.89
C LEU A 679 7.10 15.22 13.17
N LYS A 680 7.08 16.13 14.16
CA LYS A 680 7.80 15.99 15.45
C LYS A 680 7.35 14.77 16.24
N THR A 681 6.04 14.54 16.28
CA THR A 681 5.42 13.44 17.03
C THR A 681 5.34 12.18 16.18
N GLY A 682 5.45 12.31 14.86
CA GLY A 682 5.35 11.18 13.98
C GLY A 682 3.92 10.65 13.87
N THR A 683 2.95 11.52 13.64
CA THR A 683 1.53 11.13 13.52
C THR A 683 1.04 11.13 12.07
N VAL A 684 0.02 10.32 11.79
CA VAL A 684 -0.76 10.39 10.55
C VAL A 684 -2.21 10.72 10.88
N PRO A 685 -2.63 11.99 10.78
CA PRO A 685 -4.03 12.33 10.98
C PRO A 685 -4.89 12.00 9.76
N TRP A 686 -6.01 11.31 10.01
CA TRP A 686 -7.17 11.28 9.12
C TRP A 686 -8.22 12.25 9.65
N ILE A 687 -8.68 13.15 8.79
CA ILE A 687 -9.69 14.14 9.18
C ILE A 687 -11.06 13.66 8.67
N ALA A 688 -12.01 13.49 9.59
CA ALA A 688 -13.37 13.04 9.32
C ALA A 688 -14.40 14.03 9.86
N ARG A 689 -15.65 13.88 9.41
CA ARG A 689 -16.79 14.65 9.95
C ARG A 689 -17.42 13.92 11.12
N VAL A 690 -17.74 14.67 12.18
CA VAL A 690 -18.76 14.26 13.17
C VAL A 690 -20.00 15.14 13.02
N PRO A 691 -21.22 14.58 12.99
CA PRO A 691 -22.44 15.37 13.06
C PRO A 691 -22.54 16.10 14.41
N SER A 692 -22.98 17.37 14.44
CA SER A 692 -23.00 18.16 15.67
C SER A 692 -23.79 17.52 16.82
N LYS A 693 -24.92 16.87 16.54
CA LYS A 693 -25.71 16.14 17.56
C LYS A 693 -25.01 14.89 18.13
N SER A 694 -23.99 14.41 17.42
CA SER A 694 -23.21 13.23 17.77
C SER A 694 -21.80 13.60 18.26
N ASN A 695 -21.50 14.90 18.38
CA ASN A 695 -20.18 15.38 18.77
C ASN A 695 -20.00 15.30 20.29
N ILE A 696 -19.23 14.32 20.75
CA ILE A 696 -18.95 14.13 22.17
C ILE A 696 -18.19 15.31 22.81
N ALA A 697 -17.55 16.18 22.01
CA ALA A 697 -16.87 17.37 22.49
C ALA A 697 -17.80 18.59 22.71
N ASP A 698 -19.06 18.54 22.24
CA ASP A 698 -19.97 19.69 22.30
C ASP A 698 -20.32 20.08 23.75
N GLU A 699 -20.65 19.10 24.59
CA GLU A 699 -20.97 19.33 26.01
C GLU A 699 -19.75 19.79 26.84
N PRO A 700 -18.58 19.15 26.76
CA PRO A 700 -17.35 19.65 27.38
C PRO A 700 -16.93 21.06 26.92
N SER A 701 -17.18 21.42 25.65
CA SER A 701 -16.87 22.77 25.16
C SER A 701 -17.68 23.86 25.87
N ARG A 702 -18.82 23.49 26.47
CA ARG A 702 -19.70 24.33 27.30
C ARG A 702 -19.43 24.17 28.80
N VAL A 703 -18.32 23.54 29.16
CA VAL A 703 -17.91 23.29 30.56
C VAL A 703 -18.89 22.35 31.30
N ARG A 704 -19.58 21.46 30.56
CA ARG A 704 -20.47 20.42 31.12
C ARG A 704 -19.80 19.05 31.01
N ILE A 705 -18.83 18.80 31.89
CA ILE A 705 -17.93 17.62 31.82
C ILE A 705 -18.62 16.36 32.34
N GLU A 706 -19.57 16.52 33.26
CA GLU A 706 -20.45 15.49 33.81
C GLU A 706 -21.34 14.83 32.74
N ALA A 707 -21.55 15.47 31.60
CA ALA A 707 -22.32 14.93 30.48
C ALA A 707 -21.53 13.92 29.62
N LEU A 708 -20.23 13.71 29.91
CA LEU A 708 -19.43 12.70 29.22
C LEU A 708 -19.83 11.28 29.64
N PRO A 709 -20.15 10.39 28.68
CA PRO A 709 -20.47 9.00 28.99
C PRO A 709 -19.29 8.30 29.68
N ASP A 710 -19.59 7.41 30.64
CA ASP A 710 -18.60 6.50 31.21
C ASP A 710 -18.27 5.38 30.24
N PHE A 711 -16.97 5.20 29.98
CA PHE A 711 -16.46 4.13 29.12
C PHE A 711 -15.73 3.11 30.00
N PRO A 712 -16.21 1.84 30.07
CA PRO A 712 -15.68 0.82 30.97
C PRO A 712 -14.16 0.57 30.84
N ASP A 713 -13.63 0.75 29.63
CA ASP A 713 -12.22 0.51 29.30
C ASP A 713 -11.37 1.81 29.25
N ALA A 714 -11.94 2.96 29.62
CA ALA A 714 -11.26 4.24 29.55
C ALA A 714 -10.77 4.72 30.93
N VAL A 715 -9.47 4.99 31.05
CA VAL A 715 -8.89 5.59 32.25
C VAL A 715 -8.93 7.12 32.13
N ARG A 716 -9.76 7.78 32.96
CA ARG A 716 -9.74 9.24 33.09
C ARG A 716 -8.45 9.66 33.80
N SER A 717 -7.60 10.41 33.12
CA SER A 717 -6.31 10.88 33.65
C SER A 717 -6.25 12.42 33.58
N THR A 718 -5.83 13.07 34.66
CA THR A 718 -5.60 14.52 34.68
C THR A 718 -4.15 14.80 34.31
N VAL A 719 -3.91 15.58 33.25
CA VAL A 719 -2.56 15.96 32.81
C VAL A 719 -2.19 17.31 33.44
N SER A 720 -1.00 17.41 34.04
CA SER A 720 -0.49 18.68 34.59
C SER A 720 -0.16 19.67 33.47
N VAL A 721 -0.58 20.92 33.65
CA VAL A 721 -0.34 22.06 32.73
C VAL A 721 1.15 22.38 32.58
N ASP A 722 2.00 21.95 33.52
CA ASP A 722 3.44 22.21 33.49
C ASP A 722 4.14 21.47 32.32
N LEU A 723 3.54 20.39 31.79
CA LEU A 723 4.02 19.67 30.59
C LEU A 723 3.92 20.48 29.29
N ILE A 724 3.14 21.56 29.28
CA ILE A 724 2.99 22.49 28.14
C ILE A 724 4.05 23.59 28.19
N LYS A 725 4.66 23.82 29.37
CA LYS A 725 5.47 25.01 29.66
C LYS A 725 6.98 24.78 29.64
N ASP A 726 7.47 23.54 29.77
CA ASP A 726 8.91 23.28 29.77
C ASP A 726 9.45 22.79 28.42
N GLY A 727 10.37 23.59 27.85
CA GLY A 727 11.40 23.07 26.95
C GLY A 727 11.57 23.71 25.56
N GLU A 728 11.28 25.00 25.38
CA GLU A 728 12.09 25.94 24.54
C GLU A 728 11.40 27.30 24.54
N SER A 729 11.74 28.08 25.56
CA SER A 729 11.44 29.49 25.72
C SER A 729 12.17 30.34 24.68
N SER A 730 11.75 30.25 23.41
CA SER A 730 11.82 31.34 22.44
C SER A 730 11.00 31.04 21.18
N LEU A 731 9.69 31.26 21.24
CA LEU A 731 8.99 31.84 20.09
C LEU A 731 9.47 33.29 19.93
N ARG A 732 10.71 33.46 19.48
CA ARG A 732 11.18 34.72 18.88
C ARG A 732 11.27 34.48 17.39
N PHE A 733 10.35 35.11 16.68
CA PHE A 733 10.39 35.26 15.23
C PHE A 733 11.71 35.93 14.81
N GLN A 734 12.47 35.25 13.95
CA GLN A 734 13.24 35.89 12.88
C GLN A 734 12.97 35.17 11.57
#